data_AF-A0A811G292-F1
#
_entry.id   AF-A0A811G292-F1
#
_cell.length_a   1.000
_cell.length_b   1.000
_cell.length_c   1.000
_cell.angle_alpha   90.00
_cell.angle_beta   90.00
_cell.angle_gamma   90.00
#
_symmetry.space_group_name_H-M   'P 1'
#
loop_
_entity.id
_entity.type
_entity.pdbx_description
1 polymer ?
#
loop_
_entity_poly.entity_id
_entity_poly.type
_entity_poly.pdbx_seq_one_letter_code
_entity_poly.pdbx_strand_id
1 'polypeptide(L)'
;MRSLARKLAAIGLVFGLTLPSTVSAQDLLNSWTVEGEDRLGSTPQPWDGSHLDTSPNTLFNEGAADNGANGVLESESGDETPVKPEDGVSIVQPAASPVEGALSCKPGEFYGLTTDTGTLYKATISGKKITAQSVPGKFSEQWVQQTNGLAIGYHGTFAYAYDKRSNGSDPYVDLRIWTPQNGFSRVKQIRLGSVRTTDFGVANLVAGAAKLELGNRDFYFGGYSNDWDKGVKKKYFNLWKYTEKSQSTQYLGYINTGKDSDSAKRANGDLAFNDNGDMYLLLNDGKESQVFTVTAEDLARAENQVGTDSEDFRTNEHTELKSQDGRTLSTVSGKSLNGFALNSDGTLLVASANSLYQIDPNVEDIVASGGLSGISSGDLASCQTPPTLELKKKVNNRAKPSDQFKLSITRVSDGERVVAGEVDTKGNQLGEQSDKVGPLPVRSGRTYILREDKPGSNTHEKETDIRDYSASLTCVNEGDGSDIALHKENEYEYSLKIPEIASSVNHLAISCTFENSVRGGAVKWEKLGEAADPNDANFPLGDTEWEIIRTDGQPDDVKTWKISDCVTGHSGCDLRNDDDVVDGDNRLGKFLVRNLPFGTYELRETKTGDDYKILDSGIRFTISEGINSNSNPVSLDPILNKRHTGSVAWKKVGKHGVLAGAEWKIYQENGPIYFIKDNEVSTSPNVKPGKAMPVDEDKLLGQYEISGLPLGKWILEESLVPSGYKNEKKTIKHNFVISKDNPKEDLGTITNYKSALSWRKVDSSTRGVIKSGKDGASSWLVKFKDKEIIVRDCIEDSPEKCQDQLDTDSRAGEFRLEGIDERPLSERVLFDGTYVISENTPPEGYMGNARMEVVIEGNHISTTILDSQGKRQNLDQEFKFDKDTKYALADLGDIANDKAVANIFWKKADSRDQMHLLGGSKWRLVSKGKADIEIEDCVSGDCKELLDKDPNRGAFKIENIGLGTYTLIETNAPEGYALGDVPVSKELVLGKEHVHKGFDLGTISNQVIQGSVTWEKAHAGDPTALLDGSEWSLEKIDGRVEGVEESEQKYSVTIKDCSSDGSNCAKPDDSSLVDASNEKGKFRVDGLTAGKYRLVESKAPLQFKLNTTPFEFEIRSNGEVVSVGRKVMDSESRTEKILPIENEPKNGIKLPLTGGMGSDIFRMAGGVLGMIALIAGAWYVIRRRA
;
A
#
# COMPACT_ATOMS: atom_id res chain seq x y z
N MET A 1 -37.01 0.39 25.26
CA MET A 1 -37.79 1.65 25.32
C MET A 1 -36.90 2.71 24.69
N ARG A 2 -37.13 3.30 23.50
CA ARG A 2 -38.37 3.58 22.74
C ARG A 2 -39.40 4.40 23.54
N SER A 3 -39.89 5.49 22.93
CA SER A 3 -40.78 6.56 23.44
C SER A 3 -40.02 7.85 23.83
N LEU A 4 -40.36 9.07 23.38
CA LEU A 4 -41.11 9.53 22.18
C LEU A 4 -40.84 11.05 22.01
N ALA A 5 -40.97 11.60 20.80
CA ALA A 5 -40.90 13.06 20.58
C ALA A 5 -42.27 13.76 20.75
N ARG A 6 -42.24 15.10 20.98
CA ARG A 6 -43.22 16.18 20.66
C ARG A 6 -43.11 17.31 21.72
N LYS A 7 -43.28 18.61 21.41
CA LYS A 7 -44.33 19.26 20.58
C LYS A 7 -43.82 20.49 19.77
N LEU A 8 -44.72 21.01 18.93
CA LEU A 8 -44.60 22.16 18.01
C LEU A 8 -45.45 23.37 18.46
N ALA A 9 -45.32 24.50 17.73
CA ALA A 9 -46.25 25.64 17.52
C ALA A 9 -45.63 27.03 17.83
N ALA A 10 -45.90 28.12 17.09
CA ALA A 10 -46.56 28.30 15.78
C ALA A 10 -46.40 29.75 15.22
N ILE A 11 -46.45 29.91 13.88
CA ILE A 11 -46.93 31.08 13.06
C ILE A 11 -46.29 32.48 13.31
N GLY A 12 -45.88 33.28 12.31
CA GLY A 12 -45.81 33.12 10.83
C GLY A 12 -45.65 34.47 10.08
N LEU A 13 -45.81 34.44 8.74
CA LEU A 13 -45.98 35.55 7.74
C LEU A 13 -44.75 36.24 7.07
N VAL A 14 -44.93 36.49 5.75
CA VAL A 14 -44.22 37.38 4.77
C VAL A 14 -42.88 36.94 4.12
N PHE A 15 -42.98 36.57 2.83
CA PHE A 15 -42.07 36.69 1.65
C PHE A 15 -40.55 36.86 1.82
N GLY A 16 -39.68 36.20 1.04
CA GLY A 16 -39.86 35.18 -0.03
C GLY A 16 -38.48 34.86 -0.67
N LEU A 17 -37.88 33.66 -0.64
CA LEU A 17 -38.29 32.30 -1.12
C LEU A 17 -38.20 32.18 -2.67
N THR A 18 -37.66 31.13 -3.31
CA THR A 18 -37.21 29.76 -2.90
C THR A 18 -36.17 29.22 -3.94
N LEU A 19 -35.25 28.24 -3.74
CA LEU A 19 -35.25 26.91 -3.07
C LEU A 19 -36.14 25.83 -3.74
N PRO A 20 -36.07 24.49 -3.43
CA PRO A 20 -35.19 23.71 -2.52
C PRO A 20 -34.16 22.85 -3.33
N SER A 21 -33.72 21.60 -3.10
CA SER A 21 -33.94 20.46 -2.15
C SER A 21 -32.73 19.49 -2.25
N THR A 22 -32.05 18.96 -1.21
CA THR A 22 -32.35 17.93 -0.16
C THR A 22 -32.48 16.48 -0.66
N VAL A 23 -31.73 15.43 -0.22
CA VAL A 23 -31.29 14.94 1.13
C VAL A 23 -32.51 14.43 1.95
N SER A 24 -32.58 13.25 2.62
CA SER A 24 -31.59 12.35 3.28
C SER A 24 -32.06 10.88 3.52
N ALA A 25 -31.13 10.03 4.01
CA ALA A 25 -31.27 9.02 5.10
C ALA A 25 -31.42 7.51 4.79
N GLN A 26 -31.08 6.69 5.80
CA GLN A 26 -30.41 5.37 5.73
C GLN A 26 -31.24 4.20 6.36
N ASP A 27 -30.69 2.97 6.26
CA ASP A 27 -30.84 1.77 7.13
C ASP A 27 -31.81 0.62 6.70
N LEU A 28 -31.52 -0.69 6.87
CA LEU A 28 -30.27 -1.45 7.16
C LEU A 28 -30.46 -2.99 6.93
N LEU A 29 -29.39 -3.67 6.46
CA LEU A 29 -28.96 -5.07 6.73
C LEU A 29 -29.69 -6.36 6.23
N ASN A 30 -28.86 -7.42 6.15
CA ASN A 30 -29.09 -8.88 6.01
C ASN A 30 -29.55 -9.45 4.64
N SER A 31 -29.25 -10.72 4.25
CA SER A 31 -28.01 -11.55 4.24
C SER A 31 -28.32 -13.01 3.82
N TRP A 32 -27.31 -13.73 3.27
CA TRP A 32 -27.18 -15.21 3.14
C TRP A 32 -27.88 -15.97 1.96
N THR A 33 -27.02 -16.50 1.07
CA THR A 33 -26.94 -17.88 0.50
C THR A 33 -28.16 -18.79 0.29
N VAL A 34 -28.23 -19.46 -0.88
CA VAL A 34 -28.38 -20.93 -1.04
C VAL A 34 -28.03 -21.39 -2.49
N GLU A 35 -27.90 -22.70 -2.70
CA GLU A 35 -27.57 -23.45 -3.94
C GLU A 35 -28.47 -23.17 -5.18
N GLY A 36 -28.18 -23.62 -6.42
CA GLY A 36 -27.05 -24.40 -6.97
C GLY A 36 -27.31 -24.93 -8.41
N GLU A 37 -26.29 -25.63 -8.95
CA GLU A 37 -26.21 -26.56 -10.11
C GLU A 37 -27.05 -26.43 -11.43
N ASP A 38 -26.35 -26.75 -12.54
CA ASP A 38 -26.76 -27.46 -13.77
C ASP A 38 -27.74 -26.90 -14.84
N ARG A 39 -27.11 -26.57 -16.00
CA ARG A 39 -27.36 -27.13 -17.36
C ARG A 39 -28.55 -26.70 -18.26
N LEU A 40 -28.15 -26.46 -19.53
CA LEU A 40 -28.82 -26.76 -20.83
C LEU A 40 -30.09 -25.98 -21.27
N GLY A 41 -30.05 -25.47 -22.51
CA GLY A 41 -31.12 -25.78 -23.49
C GLY A 41 -32.12 -24.70 -23.93
N SER A 42 -31.71 -23.78 -24.81
CA SER A 42 -32.47 -23.30 -26.00
C SER A 42 -34.00 -22.98 -25.96
N THR A 43 -34.34 -21.70 -26.18
CA THR A 43 -35.51 -21.16 -26.98
C THR A 43 -36.95 -21.42 -26.48
N PRO A 44 -38.03 -20.78 -27.01
CA PRO A 44 -38.19 -19.57 -27.86
C PRO A 44 -39.21 -18.52 -27.27
N GLN A 45 -39.65 -17.52 -28.08
CA GLN A 45 -40.77 -16.59 -27.80
C GLN A 45 -42.18 -17.21 -27.97
N PRO A 46 -43.26 -16.55 -27.47
CA PRO A 46 -44.15 -15.66 -28.28
C PRO A 46 -44.26 -14.22 -27.70
N TRP A 47 -44.69 -13.13 -28.38
CA TRP A 47 -45.99 -12.79 -29.05
C TRP A 47 -47.20 -12.71 -28.08
N ASP A 48 -48.17 -11.79 -28.19
CA ASP A 48 -48.49 -10.73 -29.19
C ASP A 48 -49.00 -9.42 -28.49
N GLY A 49 -49.43 -8.31 -29.13
CA GLY A 49 -49.51 -7.96 -30.55
C GLY A 49 -50.35 -6.70 -30.89
N SER A 50 -50.14 -6.15 -32.10
CA SER A 50 -51.11 -5.37 -32.92
C SER A 50 -51.51 -3.93 -32.49
N HIS A 51 -51.91 -2.99 -33.37
CA HIS A 51 -51.84 -2.92 -34.85
C HIS A 51 -51.96 -1.45 -35.33
N LEU A 52 -51.13 -1.02 -36.29
CA LEU A 52 -51.52 -0.28 -37.52
C LEU A 52 -50.27 0.01 -38.39
N ASP A 53 -50.48 0.27 -39.68
CA ASP A 53 -49.53 0.11 -40.80
C ASP A 53 -49.73 1.32 -41.76
N THR A 54 -48.76 1.87 -42.51
CA THR A 54 -47.97 1.22 -43.59
C THR A 54 -46.62 1.89 -43.91
N SER A 55 -45.77 1.17 -44.63
CA SER A 55 -44.40 1.50 -45.11
C SER A 55 -44.43 2.02 -46.59
N PRO A 56 -43.53 1.76 -47.58
CA PRO A 56 -42.25 1.00 -47.68
C PRO A 56 -41.07 1.89 -48.17
N ASN A 57 -40.10 1.38 -48.93
CA ASN A 57 -38.87 0.71 -48.45
C ASN A 57 -37.76 0.78 -49.55
N THR A 58 -36.58 0.18 -49.33
CA THR A 58 -35.45 0.08 -50.28
C THR A 58 -35.58 -1.00 -51.38
N LEU A 59 -34.74 -0.87 -52.42
CA LEU A 59 -34.16 -1.90 -53.31
C LEU A 59 -35.00 -3.10 -53.81
N PHE A 60 -35.14 -3.19 -55.14
CA PHE A 60 -35.21 -4.44 -55.92
C PHE A 60 -34.70 -4.17 -57.36
N ASN A 61 -34.18 -5.13 -58.14
CA ASN A 61 -33.17 -6.18 -57.91
C ASN A 61 -32.68 -6.68 -59.30
N GLU A 62 -31.55 -7.38 -59.41
CA GLU A 62 -31.16 -8.04 -60.67
C GLU A 62 -31.97 -9.32 -60.94
N GLY A 63 -32.22 -9.60 -62.24
CA GLY A 63 -32.86 -10.83 -62.72
C GLY A 63 -32.95 -10.85 -64.25
N ALA A 64 -32.47 -11.92 -64.90
CA ALA A 64 -32.29 -12.00 -66.35
C ALA A 64 -33.29 -12.92 -67.06
N ALA A 65 -33.35 -12.80 -68.41
CA ALA A 65 -34.10 -13.64 -69.37
C ALA A 65 -35.64 -13.40 -69.36
N ASP A 66 -36.38 -13.37 -70.48
CA ASP A 66 -36.07 -13.60 -71.90
C ASP A 66 -37.20 -13.00 -72.80
N ASN A 67 -36.95 -12.83 -74.11
CA ASN A 67 -37.90 -12.48 -75.20
C ASN A 67 -38.69 -11.14 -75.11
N GLY A 68 -38.94 -10.49 -76.26
CA GLY A 68 -39.86 -9.32 -76.29
C GLY A 68 -40.21 -8.69 -77.64
N ALA A 69 -39.23 -8.50 -78.53
CA ALA A 69 -39.37 -7.97 -79.91
C ALA A 69 -39.85 -6.51 -80.11
N ASN A 70 -39.26 -5.85 -81.12
CA ASN A 70 -39.72 -4.68 -81.90
C ASN A 70 -40.02 -3.36 -81.13
N GLY A 71 -39.37 -2.22 -81.38
CA GLY A 71 -38.33 -1.87 -82.37
C GLY A 71 -38.61 -0.48 -83.00
N VAL A 72 -37.72 -0.01 -83.90
CA VAL A 72 -37.89 1.17 -84.80
C VAL A 72 -37.92 2.55 -84.08
N LEU A 73 -37.12 3.56 -84.42
CA LEU A 73 -35.96 3.73 -85.32
C LEU A 73 -35.19 5.01 -84.88
N GLU A 74 -33.87 5.08 -85.18
CA GLU A 74 -33.06 6.30 -85.47
C GLU A 74 -33.01 7.47 -84.44
N SER A 75 -31.93 8.26 -84.29
CA SER A 75 -30.71 8.43 -85.11
C SER A 75 -29.47 8.76 -84.23
N GLU A 76 -28.31 8.99 -84.84
CA GLU A 76 -26.97 8.98 -84.24
C GLU A 76 -26.47 10.35 -83.72
N SER A 77 -25.23 10.34 -83.18
CA SER A 77 -24.37 11.48 -82.78
C SER A 77 -24.74 12.20 -81.46
N GLY A 78 -23.78 12.72 -80.70
CA GLY A 78 -22.32 12.67 -80.87
C GLY A 78 -21.59 13.07 -79.57
N ASP A 79 -20.34 12.62 -79.42
CA ASP A 79 -19.49 12.89 -78.25
C ASP A 79 -18.70 14.19 -78.46
N GLU A 80 -18.99 15.23 -77.65
CA GLU A 80 -18.15 16.42 -77.52
C GLU A 80 -17.95 16.82 -76.06
N THR A 81 -16.69 16.85 -75.65
CA THR A 81 -16.24 17.33 -74.34
C THR A 81 -16.34 18.86 -74.21
N PRO A 82 -16.55 19.44 -73.01
CA PRO A 82 -16.58 20.89 -72.84
C PRO A 82 -15.24 21.56 -73.21
N VAL A 83 -15.26 22.32 -74.30
CA VAL A 83 -14.10 23.09 -74.79
C VAL A 83 -13.88 24.33 -73.89
N LYS A 84 -12.61 24.60 -73.54
CA LYS A 84 -12.23 25.88 -72.90
C LYS A 84 -12.49 27.04 -73.87
N PRO A 85 -12.89 28.24 -73.40
CA PRO A 85 -12.81 29.43 -74.24
C PRO A 85 -11.33 29.69 -74.59
N GLU A 86 -10.96 29.50 -75.85
CA GLU A 86 -9.64 29.88 -76.37
C GLU A 86 -9.54 31.40 -76.55
N ASP A 87 -8.34 31.93 -76.37
CA ASP A 87 -7.83 33.26 -76.72
C ASP A 87 -8.88 34.28 -77.20
N GLY A 88 -9.51 34.94 -76.22
CA GLY A 88 -10.36 36.11 -76.45
C GLY A 88 -9.55 37.26 -77.04
N VAL A 89 -9.47 37.33 -78.37
CA VAL A 89 -8.83 38.40 -79.13
C VAL A 89 -9.33 39.75 -78.59
N SER A 90 -8.41 40.56 -78.04
CA SER A 90 -8.74 41.88 -77.51
C SER A 90 -9.31 42.77 -78.61
N ILE A 91 -10.64 42.91 -78.62
CA ILE A 91 -11.33 43.89 -79.48
C ILE A 91 -11.08 45.27 -78.88
N VAL A 92 -9.86 45.79 -79.09
CA VAL A 92 -9.54 47.20 -78.86
C VAL A 92 -10.44 48.01 -79.78
N GLN A 93 -11.54 48.53 -79.23
CA GLN A 93 -12.36 49.48 -79.95
C GLN A 93 -11.46 50.67 -80.32
N PRO A 94 -11.32 51.02 -81.60
CA PRO A 94 -10.50 52.16 -81.98
C PRO A 94 -11.09 53.41 -81.34
N ALA A 95 -10.26 54.16 -80.61
CA ALA A 95 -10.69 55.33 -79.85
C ALA A 95 -11.59 56.23 -80.71
N ALA A 96 -12.83 56.44 -80.27
CA ALA A 96 -13.85 57.10 -81.07
C ALA A 96 -13.37 58.49 -81.52
N SER A 97 -13.35 58.73 -82.84
CA SER A 97 -12.95 60.01 -83.40
C SER A 97 -13.74 61.15 -82.75
N PRO A 98 -13.09 62.26 -82.33
CA PRO A 98 -13.74 63.30 -81.55
C PRO A 98 -14.93 63.89 -82.32
N VAL A 99 -16.13 63.78 -81.73
CA VAL A 99 -17.36 64.30 -82.32
C VAL A 99 -17.26 65.81 -82.42
N GLU A 100 -17.39 66.34 -83.64
CA GLU A 100 -17.28 67.77 -83.89
C GLU A 100 -18.33 68.55 -83.08
N GLY A 101 -17.88 69.58 -82.36
CA GLY A 101 -18.71 70.39 -81.47
C GLY A 101 -19.01 69.78 -80.09
N ALA A 102 -18.47 68.61 -79.74
CA ALA A 102 -18.61 68.02 -78.39
C ALA A 102 -18.03 68.90 -77.27
N LEU A 103 -18.54 68.71 -76.05
CA LEU A 103 -17.91 69.24 -74.84
C LEU A 103 -16.56 68.56 -74.60
N SER A 104 -15.65 69.26 -73.93
CA SER A 104 -14.24 68.91 -73.87
C SER A 104 -13.92 68.32 -72.50
N CYS A 105 -13.38 67.09 -72.50
CA CYS A 105 -13.12 66.28 -71.31
C CYS A 105 -11.63 66.24 -70.91
N LYS A 106 -10.84 67.25 -71.30
CA LYS A 106 -9.38 67.26 -71.03
C LYS A 106 -9.12 67.42 -69.53
N PRO A 107 -8.06 66.82 -68.96
CA PRO A 107 -7.76 66.91 -67.53
C PRO A 107 -7.84 68.33 -66.96
N GLY A 108 -8.50 68.49 -65.80
CA GLY A 108 -8.74 69.80 -65.17
C GLY A 108 -9.86 70.65 -65.79
N GLU A 109 -10.52 70.22 -66.86
CA GLU A 109 -11.73 70.86 -67.40
C GLU A 109 -13.01 70.30 -66.75
N PHE A 110 -13.91 71.16 -66.32
CA PHE A 110 -15.20 70.79 -65.73
C PHE A 110 -16.28 71.77 -66.17
N TYR A 111 -17.53 71.47 -65.84
CA TYR A 111 -18.70 72.26 -66.23
C TYR A 111 -19.54 72.64 -65.01
N GLY A 112 -20.18 73.80 -65.06
CA GLY A 112 -21.04 74.30 -64.00
C GLY A 112 -22.24 75.06 -64.53
N LEU A 113 -23.33 74.99 -63.78
CA LEU A 113 -24.64 75.51 -64.17
C LEU A 113 -25.09 76.66 -63.25
N THR A 114 -25.48 77.80 -63.83
CA THR A 114 -26.05 78.92 -63.07
C THR A 114 -27.54 78.68 -62.80
N THR A 115 -27.92 78.57 -61.51
CA THR A 115 -29.28 78.20 -61.08
C THR A 115 -30.39 79.04 -61.69
N ASP A 116 -30.19 80.37 -61.76
CA ASP A 116 -31.27 81.33 -62.06
C ASP A 116 -31.58 81.48 -63.56
N THR A 117 -30.68 81.00 -64.44
CA THR A 117 -30.79 81.23 -65.90
C THR A 117 -30.58 79.97 -66.74
N GLY A 118 -30.07 78.89 -66.15
CA GLY A 118 -29.69 77.66 -66.84
C GLY A 118 -28.51 77.81 -67.82
N THR A 119 -27.70 78.87 -67.70
CA THR A 119 -26.52 79.06 -68.55
C THR A 119 -25.43 78.05 -68.15
N LEU A 120 -24.98 77.26 -69.12
CA LEU A 120 -23.88 76.31 -68.96
C LEU A 120 -22.54 77.04 -69.13
N TYR A 121 -21.59 76.78 -68.24
CA TYR A 121 -20.23 77.28 -68.34
C TYR A 121 -19.23 76.12 -68.41
N LYS A 122 -18.26 76.24 -69.31
CA LYS A 122 -17.02 75.46 -69.26
C LYS A 122 -16.05 76.18 -68.31
N ALA A 123 -15.42 75.43 -67.43
CA ALA A 123 -14.35 75.88 -66.56
C ALA A 123 -13.08 75.04 -66.77
N THR A 124 -11.93 75.63 -66.43
CA THR A 124 -10.63 74.95 -66.47
C THR A 124 -9.81 75.34 -65.26
N ILE A 125 -9.22 74.35 -64.60
CA ILE A 125 -8.25 74.50 -63.52
C ILE A 125 -6.85 74.49 -64.12
N SER A 126 -6.05 75.50 -63.84
CA SER A 126 -4.63 75.56 -64.22
C SER A 126 -3.81 75.99 -63.00
N GLY A 127 -3.20 75.01 -62.34
CA GLY A 127 -2.60 75.19 -61.01
C GLY A 127 -3.66 75.68 -60.01
N LYS A 128 -3.41 76.83 -59.37
CA LYS A 128 -4.35 77.46 -58.42
C LYS A 128 -5.29 78.50 -59.04
N LYS A 129 -5.41 78.56 -60.37
CA LYS A 129 -6.29 79.50 -61.08
C LYS A 129 -7.41 78.75 -61.81
N ILE A 130 -8.63 79.29 -61.68
CA ILE A 130 -9.80 78.86 -62.44
C ILE A 130 -10.09 79.90 -63.53
N THR A 131 -10.44 79.45 -64.73
CA THR A 131 -10.97 80.28 -65.81
C THR A 131 -12.27 79.69 -66.35
N ALA A 132 -13.29 80.51 -66.52
CA ALA A 132 -14.63 80.10 -66.97
C ALA A 132 -15.06 80.85 -68.24
N GLN A 133 -15.83 80.16 -69.09
CA GLN A 133 -16.44 80.69 -70.31
C GLN A 133 -17.84 80.10 -70.49
N SER A 134 -18.82 80.93 -70.85
CA SER A 134 -20.18 80.45 -71.15
C SER A 134 -20.21 79.65 -72.46
N VAL A 135 -20.93 78.53 -72.44
CA VAL A 135 -21.32 77.79 -73.65
C VAL A 135 -22.44 78.58 -74.35
N PRO A 136 -22.41 78.80 -75.68
CA PRO A 136 -23.42 79.61 -76.37
C PRO A 136 -24.83 79.04 -76.28
N GLY A 137 -25.66 79.62 -75.41
CA GLY A 137 -27.04 79.24 -75.14
C GLY A 137 -27.30 79.03 -73.65
N LYS A 138 -28.42 78.39 -73.32
CA LYS A 138 -28.81 78.03 -71.94
C LYS A 138 -29.91 76.98 -71.95
N PHE A 139 -29.96 76.13 -70.92
CA PHE A 139 -30.99 75.09 -70.78
C PHE A 139 -32.39 75.67 -70.50
N SER A 140 -32.46 76.85 -69.88
CA SER A 140 -33.71 77.37 -69.30
C SER A 140 -34.29 78.56 -70.06
N GLU A 141 -35.60 78.77 -69.96
CA GLU A 141 -36.29 79.88 -70.65
C GLU A 141 -36.35 81.15 -69.78
N GLN A 142 -36.98 82.24 -70.24
CA GLN A 142 -37.01 83.53 -69.50
C GLN A 142 -37.88 83.53 -68.23
N TRP A 143 -38.68 82.48 -68.01
CA TRP A 143 -39.71 82.42 -66.95
C TRP A 143 -39.58 81.15 -66.08
N VAL A 144 -38.34 80.73 -65.86
CA VAL A 144 -37.96 79.67 -64.92
C VAL A 144 -37.10 80.30 -63.83
N GLN A 145 -37.10 79.74 -62.61
CA GLN A 145 -36.37 80.32 -61.48
C GLN A 145 -35.31 79.39 -60.86
N GLN A 146 -35.27 78.09 -61.20
CA GLN A 146 -34.26 77.14 -60.67
C GLN A 146 -33.99 76.01 -61.67
N THR A 147 -32.82 76.02 -62.32
CA THR A 147 -32.27 74.88 -63.11
C THR A 147 -31.12 74.23 -62.33
N ASN A 148 -31.01 72.90 -62.40
CA ASN A 148 -30.08 72.08 -61.60
C ASN A 148 -29.97 70.69 -62.27
N GLY A 149 -29.19 69.77 -61.71
CA GLY A 149 -28.95 68.42 -62.22
C GLY A 149 -28.12 68.36 -63.50
N LEU A 150 -26.99 69.06 -63.54
CA LEU A 150 -26.10 69.06 -64.70
C LEU A 150 -25.42 67.70 -64.83
N ALA A 151 -25.55 67.06 -65.98
CA ALA A 151 -24.75 65.89 -66.32
C ALA A 151 -23.98 66.16 -67.61
N ILE A 152 -22.71 65.78 -67.69
CA ILE A 152 -21.96 65.73 -68.95
C ILE A 152 -21.82 64.26 -69.36
N GLY A 153 -22.25 63.94 -70.58
CA GLY A 153 -22.24 62.57 -71.10
C GLY A 153 -20.86 62.06 -71.52
N TYR A 154 -20.80 60.79 -71.90
CA TYR A 154 -19.60 60.14 -72.44
C TYR A 154 -18.94 61.00 -73.53
N HIS A 155 -17.65 61.28 -73.36
CA HIS A 155 -16.83 62.15 -74.22
C HIS A 155 -17.47 63.50 -74.58
N GLY A 156 -18.32 64.05 -73.69
CA GLY A 156 -18.95 65.35 -73.89
C GLY A 156 -19.98 65.40 -75.02
N THR A 157 -20.44 64.25 -75.50
CA THR A 157 -21.34 64.12 -76.66
C THR A 157 -22.78 64.57 -76.39
N PHE A 158 -23.14 64.78 -75.13
CA PHE A 158 -24.38 65.39 -74.67
C PHE A 158 -24.18 66.02 -73.29
N ALA A 159 -25.15 66.83 -72.85
CA ALA A 159 -25.30 67.22 -71.45
C ALA A 159 -26.79 67.30 -71.07
N TYR A 160 -27.16 66.87 -69.88
CA TYR A 160 -28.52 67.03 -69.35
C TYR A 160 -28.56 68.11 -68.25
N ALA A 161 -29.73 68.71 -68.06
CA ALA A 161 -30.09 69.50 -66.88
C ALA A 161 -31.62 69.50 -66.72
N TYR A 162 -32.17 69.84 -65.56
CA TYR A 162 -33.62 69.98 -65.39
C TYR A 162 -34.05 71.30 -64.75
N ASP A 163 -35.17 71.85 -65.24
CA ASP A 163 -35.85 72.97 -64.61
C ASP A 163 -36.81 72.46 -63.53
N LYS A 164 -36.67 72.97 -62.31
CA LYS A 164 -37.57 72.66 -61.18
C LYS A 164 -38.89 73.42 -61.34
N ARG A 165 -40.03 72.71 -61.30
CA ARG A 165 -41.38 73.30 -61.43
C ARG A 165 -42.30 72.86 -60.29
N SER A 166 -43.21 73.75 -59.89
CA SER A 166 -44.23 73.44 -58.89
C SER A 166 -45.54 74.16 -59.22
N ASN A 167 -46.58 73.39 -59.50
CA ASN A 167 -47.95 73.86 -59.74
C ASN A 167 -48.91 73.15 -58.77
N GLY A 168 -48.72 73.39 -57.46
CA GLY A 168 -49.55 72.77 -56.42
C GLY A 168 -49.04 71.38 -56.01
N SER A 169 -49.94 70.41 -55.92
CA SER A 169 -49.72 69.11 -55.25
C SER A 169 -49.06 68.02 -56.10
N ASP A 170 -48.53 68.33 -57.28
CA ASP A 170 -47.88 67.38 -58.19
C ASP A 170 -46.52 67.97 -58.64
N PRO A 171 -45.42 67.65 -57.92
CA PRO A 171 -44.08 68.18 -58.20
C PRO A 171 -43.47 67.49 -59.44
N TYR A 172 -42.93 68.28 -60.36
CA TYR A 172 -42.35 67.79 -61.61
C TYR A 172 -41.15 68.62 -62.07
N VAL A 173 -40.31 68.03 -62.91
CA VAL A 173 -39.16 68.70 -63.54
C VAL A 173 -39.29 68.67 -65.07
N ASP A 174 -38.85 69.73 -65.74
CA ASP A 174 -38.66 69.72 -67.20
C ASP A 174 -37.22 69.27 -67.50
N LEU A 175 -37.03 68.03 -67.95
CA LEU A 175 -35.72 67.55 -68.39
C LEU A 175 -35.34 68.25 -69.71
N ARG A 176 -34.11 68.75 -69.77
CA ARG A 176 -33.49 69.45 -70.89
C ARG A 176 -32.22 68.71 -71.30
N ILE A 177 -31.89 68.74 -72.59
CA ILE A 177 -30.64 68.20 -73.13
C ILE A 177 -29.93 69.30 -73.94
N TRP A 178 -28.61 69.23 -73.96
CA TRP A 178 -27.75 69.87 -74.95
C TRP A 178 -27.06 68.79 -75.77
N THR A 179 -26.97 68.97 -77.09
CA THR A 179 -26.17 68.13 -77.99
C THR A 179 -25.44 68.99 -79.02
N PRO A 180 -24.28 68.56 -79.56
CA PRO A 180 -23.56 69.30 -80.59
C PRO A 180 -24.40 69.61 -81.83
N GLN A 181 -25.32 68.71 -82.19
CA GLN A 181 -26.12 68.79 -83.41
C GLN A 181 -27.38 69.66 -83.24
N ASN A 182 -28.04 69.62 -82.06
CA ASN A 182 -29.34 70.27 -81.85
C ASN A 182 -29.29 71.48 -80.91
N GLY A 183 -28.15 71.75 -80.26
CA GLY A 183 -28.07 72.74 -79.20
C GLY A 183 -28.90 72.34 -77.98
N PHE A 184 -29.44 73.34 -77.27
CA PHE A 184 -30.29 73.17 -76.08
C PHE A 184 -31.76 72.92 -76.46
N SER A 185 -32.37 71.85 -75.93
CA SER A 185 -33.76 71.47 -76.18
C SER A 185 -34.46 70.85 -74.95
N ARG A 186 -35.79 70.70 -75.00
CA ARG A 186 -36.60 70.00 -73.98
C ARG A 186 -36.74 68.52 -74.35
N VAL A 187 -36.68 67.64 -73.35
CA VAL A 187 -36.75 66.19 -73.50
C VAL A 187 -38.12 65.67 -73.04
N LYS A 188 -38.32 65.57 -71.72
CA LYS A 188 -39.52 64.99 -71.09
C LYS A 188 -39.91 65.82 -69.87
N GLN A 189 -41.20 65.91 -69.58
CA GLN A 189 -41.68 66.39 -68.29
C GLN A 189 -41.79 65.19 -67.34
N ILE A 190 -41.02 65.19 -66.27
CA ILE A 190 -40.92 64.05 -65.34
C ILE A 190 -41.61 64.41 -64.03
N ARG A 191 -42.65 63.65 -63.65
CA ARG A 191 -43.26 63.73 -62.32
C ARG A 191 -42.43 62.91 -61.33
N LEU A 192 -42.38 63.35 -60.07
CA LEU A 192 -41.56 62.67 -59.04
C LEU A 192 -42.32 61.55 -58.31
N GLY A 193 -43.65 61.54 -58.40
CA GLY A 193 -44.51 60.56 -57.76
C GLY A 193 -44.59 60.70 -56.24
N SER A 194 -44.98 59.61 -55.58
CA SER A 194 -44.79 59.43 -54.14
C SER A 194 -43.46 58.72 -53.91
N VAL A 195 -42.69 59.18 -52.93
CA VAL A 195 -41.50 58.50 -52.40
C VAL A 195 -41.72 58.19 -50.92
N ARG A 196 -40.74 57.53 -50.30
CA ARG A 196 -40.69 57.13 -48.89
C ARG A 196 -41.18 58.17 -47.87
N THR A 197 -41.11 59.47 -48.18
CA THR A 197 -41.61 60.57 -47.33
C THR A 197 -42.67 61.41 -48.05
N THR A 198 -43.75 61.74 -47.35
CA THR A 198 -44.83 62.64 -47.82
C THR A 198 -44.37 64.07 -48.14
N ASP A 199 -43.25 64.49 -47.56
CA ASP A 199 -42.80 65.90 -47.55
C ASP A 199 -41.78 66.23 -48.65
N PHE A 200 -41.59 65.34 -49.63
CA PHE A 200 -40.60 65.49 -50.70
C PHE A 200 -41.17 66.26 -51.91
N GLY A 201 -40.37 67.14 -52.51
CA GLY A 201 -40.73 67.81 -53.77
C GLY A 201 -39.51 68.37 -54.51
N VAL A 202 -39.74 69.13 -55.58
CA VAL A 202 -38.66 69.65 -56.45
C VAL A 202 -37.57 70.47 -55.74
N ALA A 203 -37.88 71.05 -54.57
CA ALA A 203 -36.92 71.81 -53.77
C ALA A 203 -36.06 70.94 -52.83
N ASN A 204 -36.19 69.61 -52.92
CA ASN A 204 -35.33 68.59 -52.31
C ASN A 204 -34.39 67.93 -53.33
N LEU A 205 -34.74 67.98 -54.62
CA LEU A 205 -33.84 67.61 -55.71
C LEU A 205 -32.66 68.57 -55.73
N VAL A 206 -31.45 68.04 -55.91
CA VAL A 206 -30.19 68.81 -55.81
C VAL A 206 -29.12 68.39 -56.80
N ALA A 207 -29.23 67.19 -57.38
CA ALA A 207 -28.16 66.54 -58.12
C ALA A 207 -28.61 66.03 -59.49
N GLY A 208 -27.64 65.76 -60.37
CA GLY A 208 -27.83 65.02 -61.63
C GLY A 208 -26.51 64.47 -62.17
N ALA A 209 -26.55 63.33 -62.85
CA ALA A 209 -25.37 62.72 -63.46
C ALA A 209 -25.75 61.81 -64.64
N ALA A 210 -24.79 61.42 -65.45
CA ALA A 210 -24.97 60.46 -66.55
C ALA A 210 -23.84 59.43 -66.52
N LYS A 211 -24.14 58.17 -66.82
CA LYS A 211 -23.13 57.11 -66.85
C LYS A 211 -22.15 57.35 -68.00
N LEU A 212 -20.85 57.29 -67.74
CA LEU A 212 -19.81 57.59 -68.72
C LEU A 212 -19.49 56.36 -69.60
N GLU A 213 -20.49 55.88 -70.33
CA GLU A 213 -20.42 54.66 -71.18
C GLU A 213 -20.76 54.98 -72.65
N LEU A 214 -20.07 54.33 -73.60
CA LEU A 214 -20.24 54.59 -75.03
C LEU A 214 -21.66 54.26 -75.51
N GLY A 215 -22.37 55.28 -76.00
CA GLY A 215 -23.75 55.14 -76.49
C GLY A 215 -24.82 55.08 -75.38
N ASN A 216 -24.41 55.08 -74.11
CA ASN A 216 -25.33 55.26 -72.99
C ASN A 216 -25.75 56.73 -72.89
N ARG A 217 -27.04 56.96 -72.59
CA ARG A 217 -27.68 58.28 -72.42
C ARG A 217 -28.63 58.30 -71.23
N ASP A 218 -28.38 57.44 -70.26
CA ASP A 218 -29.16 57.35 -69.05
C ASP A 218 -28.80 58.53 -68.13
N PHE A 219 -29.82 59.27 -67.70
CA PHE A 219 -29.72 60.42 -66.82
C PHE A 219 -30.26 60.07 -65.44
N TYR A 220 -29.38 60.13 -64.45
CA TYR A 220 -29.68 59.87 -63.04
C TYR A 220 -29.86 61.21 -62.33
N PHE A 221 -30.87 61.32 -61.48
CA PHE A 221 -31.11 62.54 -60.70
C PHE A 221 -31.73 62.19 -59.36
N GLY A 222 -31.57 63.09 -58.38
CA GLY A 222 -32.02 62.78 -57.04
C GLY A 222 -32.00 63.93 -56.05
N GLY A 223 -32.42 63.63 -54.83
CA GLY A 223 -32.62 64.62 -53.78
C GLY A 223 -32.77 64.05 -52.38
N TYR A 224 -32.58 64.91 -51.37
CA TYR A 224 -32.59 64.51 -49.97
C TYR A 224 -33.99 64.56 -49.32
N SER A 225 -34.43 63.42 -48.81
CA SER A 225 -35.58 63.29 -47.89
C SER A 225 -35.08 63.12 -46.45
N ASN A 226 -36.00 63.24 -45.49
CA ASN A 226 -35.71 62.98 -44.08
C ASN A 226 -36.84 62.11 -43.52
N ASP A 227 -36.54 60.87 -43.11
CA ASP A 227 -37.54 59.88 -42.63
C ASP A 227 -37.15 59.29 -41.27
N TRP A 228 -38.10 58.66 -40.57
CA TRP A 228 -37.87 58.04 -39.26
C TRP A 228 -37.35 56.59 -39.39
N ASP A 229 -36.20 56.31 -38.75
CA ASP A 229 -35.67 54.95 -38.55
C ASP A 229 -35.37 54.75 -37.06
N LYS A 230 -35.96 53.70 -36.46
CA LYS A 230 -35.78 53.30 -35.05
C LYS A 230 -35.94 54.44 -34.04
N GLY A 231 -36.83 55.39 -34.32
CA GLY A 231 -37.14 56.53 -33.45
C GLY A 231 -36.26 57.77 -33.64
N VAL A 232 -35.30 57.74 -34.57
CA VAL A 232 -34.48 58.90 -34.96
C VAL A 232 -34.83 59.29 -36.40
N LYS A 233 -34.96 60.60 -36.68
CA LYS A 233 -35.16 61.07 -38.05
C LYS A 233 -33.80 61.11 -38.74
N LYS A 234 -33.63 60.39 -39.85
CA LYS A 234 -32.40 60.28 -40.64
C LYS A 234 -32.53 60.89 -42.03
N LYS A 235 -31.39 61.18 -42.66
CA LYS A 235 -31.28 61.72 -44.03
C LYS A 235 -31.11 60.59 -45.05
N TYR A 236 -31.88 60.64 -46.13
CA TYR A 236 -31.87 59.67 -47.22
C TYR A 236 -31.78 60.39 -48.56
N PHE A 237 -31.03 59.83 -49.52
CA PHE A 237 -30.99 60.34 -50.90
C PHE A 237 -31.84 59.46 -51.81
N ASN A 238 -32.79 60.05 -52.52
CA ASN A 238 -33.79 59.35 -53.34
C ASN A 238 -33.32 59.44 -54.80
N LEU A 239 -33.24 58.31 -55.51
CA LEU A 239 -32.62 58.22 -56.84
C LEU A 239 -33.61 57.80 -57.94
N TRP A 240 -33.65 58.58 -59.02
CA TRP A 240 -34.38 58.27 -60.24
C TRP A 240 -33.41 58.07 -61.41
N LYS A 241 -33.86 57.29 -62.40
CA LYS A 241 -33.22 57.09 -63.69
C LYS A 241 -34.19 57.49 -64.81
N TYR A 242 -33.72 58.24 -65.80
CA TYR A 242 -34.37 58.44 -67.09
C TYR A 242 -33.53 57.77 -68.18
N THR A 243 -34.17 56.96 -69.01
CA THR A 243 -33.52 56.19 -70.08
C THR A 243 -33.93 56.78 -71.43
N GLU A 244 -33.02 57.42 -72.18
CA GLU A 244 -33.39 58.12 -73.43
C GLU A 244 -34.04 57.18 -74.46
N LYS A 245 -33.55 55.94 -74.56
CA LYS A 245 -33.95 54.96 -75.57
C LYS A 245 -35.40 54.46 -75.43
N SER A 246 -35.89 54.28 -74.21
CA SER A 246 -37.29 53.94 -73.90
C SER A 246 -38.15 55.18 -73.63
N GLN A 247 -37.52 56.31 -73.29
CA GLN A 247 -38.12 57.49 -72.66
C GLN A 247 -38.82 57.19 -71.32
N SER A 248 -38.59 56.02 -70.73
CA SER A 248 -39.14 55.65 -69.42
C SER A 248 -38.40 56.37 -68.29
N THR A 249 -39.06 56.48 -67.14
CA THR A 249 -38.46 57.01 -65.92
C THR A 249 -38.74 56.02 -64.80
N GLN A 250 -37.68 55.60 -64.11
CA GLN A 250 -37.74 54.64 -63.01
C GLN A 250 -37.32 55.34 -61.70
N TYR A 251 -37.92 54.93 -60.59
CA TYR A 251 -37.39 55.21 -59.26
C TYR A 251 -36.69 53.96 -58.72
N LEU A 252 -35.39 54.10 -58.42
CA LEU A 252 -34.52 52.98 -58.07
C LEU A 252 -34.57 52.65 -56.57
N GLY A 253 -34.95 53.62 -55.73
CA GLY A 253 -34.93 53.52 -54.27
C GLY A 253 -34.14 54.66 -53.63
N TYR A 254 -33.65 54.43 -52.40
CA TYR A 254 -32.88 55.42 -51.64
C TYR A 254 -31.51 54.90 -51.18
N ILE A 255 -30.55 55.83 -51.01
CA ILE A 255 -29.30 55.59 -50.28
C ILE A 255 -29.48 56.11 -48.86
N ASN A 256 -29.06 55.31 -47.88
CA ASN A 256 -29.09 55.62 -46.47
C ASN A 256 -27.78 56.28 -46.04
N THR A 257 -27.82 57.57 -45.71
CA THR A 257 -26.58 58.33 -45.40
C THR A 257 -26.07 58.10 -43.98
N GLY A 258 -26.80 57.35 -43.14
CA GLY A 258 -26.49 57.16 -41.73
C GLY A 258 -26.60 58.41 -40.84
N LYS A 259 -26.77 59.61 -41.42
CA LYS A 259 -26.82 60.90 -40.70
C LYS A 259 -28.18 61.21 -40.14
N ASP A 260 -28.19 61.72 -38.91
CA ASP A 260 -29.38 62.26 -38.26
C ASP A 260 -29.84 63.58 -38.94
N SER A 261 -31.16 63.80 -38.92
CA SER A 261 -31.82 64.92 -39.55
C SER A 261 -32.02 66.08 -38.59
N ASP A 262 -31.05 67.00 -38.52
CA ASP A 262 -31.39 68.40 -38.20
C ASP A 262 -32.40 68.90 -39.25
N SER A 263 -33.57 69.33 -38.78
CA SER A 263 -34.68 69.85 -39.59
C SER A 263 -34.56 71.35 -39.87
N ALA A 264 -33.67 72.06 -39.18
CA ALA A 264 -33.38 73.48 -39.45
C ALA A 264 -32.51 73.68 -40.70
N LYS A 265 -31.86 72.62 -41.21
CA LYS A 265 -31.01 72.65 -42.41
C LYS A 265 -31.47 71.63 -43.46
N ARG A 266 -31.76 72.14 -44.66
CA ARG A 266 -31.89 71.28 -45.85
C ARG A 266 -30.50 70.77 -46.23
N ALA A 267 -30.40 69.47 -46.48
CA ALA A 267 -29.21 68.92 -47.11
C ALA A 267 -29.16 69.34 -48.58
N ASN A 268 -27.97 69.70 -49.03
CA ASN A 268 -27.63 69.88 -50.43
C ASN A 268 -26.58 68.84 -50.83
N GLY A 269 -26.25 68.76 -52.12
CA GLY A 269 -25.36 67.72 -52.61
C GLY A 269 -25.50 67.51 -54.11
N ASP A 270 -24.66 66.66 -54.67
CA ASP A 270 -24.56 66.46 -56.12
C ASP A 270 -23.99 65.07 -56.45
N LEU A 271 -24.10 64.64 -57.71
CA LEU A 271 -23.79 63.28 -58.19
C LEU A 271 -22.70 63.28 -59.26
N ALA A 272 -21.87 62.24 -59.29
CA ALA A 272 -20.97 61.98 -60.41
C ALA A 272 -20.80 60.48 -60.67
N PHE A 273 -20.42 60.13 -61.89
CA PHE A 273 -20.04 58.77 -62.29
C PHE A 273 -18.58 58.73 -62.74
N ASN A 274 -17.91 57.61 -62.47
CA ASN A 274 -16.72 57.22 -63.23
C ASN A 274 -17.15 56.44 -64.50
N ASP A 275 -16.17 55.95 -65.27
CA ASP A 275 -16.39 55.16 -66.48
C ASP A 275 -16.73 53.67 -66.22
N ASN A 276 -16.41 53.13 -65.03
CA ASN A 276 -16.99 51.87 -64.52
C ASN A 276 -18.53 51.95 -64.36
N GLY A 277 -19.05 53.14 -64.07
CA GLY A 277 -20.43 53.32 -63.62
C GLY A 277 -20.61 53.21 -62.10
N ASP A 278 -19.53 53.28 -61.31
CA ASP A 278 -19.62 53.57 -59.88
C ASP A 278 -20.18 55.00 -59.70
N MET A 279 -21.18 55.13 -58.85
CA MET A 279 -21.87 56.39 -58.59
C MET A 279 -21.36 57.00 -57.27
N TYR A 280 -20.89 58.23 -57.35
CA TYR A 280 -20.40 59.01 -56.22
C TYR A 280 -21.43 60.08 -55.85
N LEU A 281 -21.87 60.09 -54.59
CA LEU A 281 -22.85 61.02 -54.05
C LEU A 281 -22.22 61.93 -52.99
N LEU A 282 -22.16 63.23 -53.27
CA LEU A 282 -21.84 64.26 -52.27
C LEU A 282 -23.07 64.59 -51.42
N LEU A 283 -22.97 64.39 -50.11
CA LEU A 283 -23.86 64.98 -49.09
C LEU A 283 -23.20 66.22 -48.48
N ASN A 284 -23.98 67.29 -48.32
CA ASN A 284 -23.67 68.44 -47.48
C ASN A 284 -24.89 68.84 -46.64
N ASP A 285 -24.84 68.68 -45.32
CA ASP A 285 -25.95 69.05 -44.42
C ASP A 285 -25.83 70.49 -43.87
N GLY A 286 -24.87 71.27 -44.36
CA GLY A 286 -24.52 72.59 -43.85
C GLY A 286 -23.78 72.57 -42.50
N LYS A 287 -23.25 71.42 -42.08
CA LYS A 287 -22.29 71.24 -40.97
C LYS A 287 -21.10 70.39 -41.42
N GLU A 288 -21.37 69.22 -41.98
CA GLU A 288 -20.40 68.25 -42.48
C GLU A 288 -20.63 67.99 -43.97
N SER A 289 -19.60 67.48 -44.65
CA SER A 289 -19.68 67.01 -46.03
C SER A 289 -19.18 65.57 -46.09
N GLN A 290 -19.86 64.71 -46.85
CA GLN A 290 -19.49 63.31 -47.04
C GLN A 290 -19.64 62.91 -48.51
N VAL A 291 -18.80 61.99 -48.98
CA VAL A 291 -18.96 61.32 -50.29
C VAL A 291 -19.23 59.84 -50.06
N PHE A 292 -20.32 59.34 -50.63
CA PHE A 292 -20.71 57.93 -50.62
C PHE A 292 -20.45 57.33 -52.00
N THR A 293 -19.91 56.11 -52.06
CA THR A 293 -19.76 55.34 -53.30
C THR A 293 -20.83 54.25 -53.35
N VAL A 294 -21.64 54.21 -54.40
CA VAL A 294 -22.43 53.03 -54.80
C VAL A 294 -21.68 52.37 -55.94
N THR A 295 -21.36 51.07 -55.81
CA THR A 295 -20.62 50.36 -56.86
C THR A 295 -21.47 50.20 -58.11
N ALA A 296 -20.84 50.04 -59.28
CA ALA A 296 -21.54 49.69 -60.52
C ALA A 296 -22.40 48.42 -60.37
N GLU A 297 -21.94 47.46 -59.55
CA GLU A 297 -22.64 46.22 -59.21
C GLU A 297 -23.89 46.47 -58.34
N ASP A 298 -23.80 47.32 -57.31
CA ASP A 298 -24.92 47.69 -56.45
C ASP A 298 -25.97 48.54 -57.17
N LEU A 299 -25.54 49.44 -58.05
CA LEU A 299 -26.46 50.20 -58.90
C LEU A 299 -27.16 49.28 -59.91
N ALA A 300 -26.43 48.40 -60.59
CA ALA A 300 -27.02 47.42 -61.51
C ALA A 300 -27.98 46.46 -60.79
N ARG A 301 -27.70 46.08 -59.54
CA ARG A 301 -28.66 45.33 -58.69
C ARG A 301 -29.98 46.08 -58.53
N ALA A 302 -29.92 47.39 -58.23
CA ALA A 302 -31.12 48.21 -58.04
C ALA A 302 -31.89 48.42 -59.36
N GLU A 303 -31.20 48.67 -60.47
CA GLU A 303 -31.83 48.80 -61.79
C GLU A 303 -32.58 47.53 -62.22
N ASN A 304 -31.97 46.35 -62.04
CA ASN A 304 -32.60 45.07 -62.38
C ASN A 304 -33.78 44.68 -61.48
N GLN A 305 -34.00 45.38 -60.36
CA GLN A 305 -35.19 45.21 -59.51
C GLN A 305 -36.39 46.04 -60.00
N VAL A 306 -36.21 46.97 -60.96
CA VAL A 306 -37.28 47.83 -61.47
C VAL A 306 -37.73 47.40 -62.86
N GLY A 307 -39.04 47.22 -63.06
CA GLY A 307 -39.61 46.99 -64.39
C GLY A 307 -39.27 48.14 -65.36
N THR A 308 -38.94 47.81 -66.61
CA THR A 308 -38.36 48.72 -67.62
C THR A 308 -39.17 50.00 -67.88
N ASP A 309 -40.49 49.92 -67.68
CA ASP A 309 -41.45 50.96 -68.02
C ASP A 309 -42.33 51.39 -66.82
N SER A 310 -41.85 51.16 -65.59
CA SER A 310 -42.59 51.51 -64.36
C SER A 310 -42.50 52.99 -64.01
N GLU A 311 -43.51 53.77 -64.41
CA GLU A 311 -43.85 55.04 -63.75
C GLU A 311 -44.68 54.83 -62.46
N ASP A 312 -44.77 53.60 -61.91
CA ASP A 312 -45.28 53.35 -60.56
C ASP A 312 -44.15 53.46 -59.53
N PHE A 313 -43.94 54.68 -59.06
CA PHE A 313 -42.88 55.06 -58.12
C PHE A 313 -42.95 54.33 -56.76
N ARG A 314 -44.09 53.70 -56.42
CA ARG A 314 -44.27 53.03 -55.12
C ARG A 314 -43.50 51.73 -54.99
N THR A 315 -43.22 51.04 -56.10
CA THR A 315 -42.65 49.68 -56.07
C THR A 315 -41.31 49.59 -55.35
N ASN A 316 -40.55 50.69 -55.28
CA ASN A 316 -39.24 50.77 -54.63
C ASN A 316 -39.19 51.78 -53.46
N GLU A 317 -40.32 52.24 -52.92
CA GLU A 317 -40.32 53.26 -51.85
C GLU A 317 -39.62 52.81 -50.54
N HIS A 318 -39.37 51.51 -50.39
CA HIS A 318 -38.62 50.92 -49.28
C HIS A 318 -37.28 50.26 -49.68
N THR A 319 -36.90 50.27 -50.96
CA THR A 319 -35.66 49.67 -51.48
C THR A 319 -34.42 50.52 -51.13
N GLU A 320 -33.46 49.93 -50.41
CA GLU A 320 -32.19 50.54 -50.04
C GLU A 320 -31.10 50.18 -51.07
N LEU A 321 -30.56 51.18 -51.77
CA LEU A 321 -29.34 51.06 -52.54
C LEU A 321 -28.17 51.05 -51.57
N LYS A 322 -27.39 49.96 -51.60
CA LYS A 322 -26.17 49.84 -50.79
C LYS A 322 -25.10 50.81 -51.28
N SER A 323 -24.44 51.48 -50.35
CA SER A 323 -23.22 52.24 -50.57
C SER A 323 -22.13 51.79 -49.60
N GLN A 324 -20.89 52.15 -49.90
CA GLN A 324 -19.83 52.26 -48.88
C GLN A 324 -20.25 53.27 -47.79
N ASP A 325 -19.60 53.20 -46.62
CA ASP A 325 -19.73 54.22 -45.58
C ASP A 325 -19.30 55.60 -46.09
N GLY A 326 -20.05 56.64 -45.71
CA GLY A 326 -19.84 58.00 -46.21
C GLY A 326 -18.51 58.61 -45.76
N ARG A 327 -17.56 58.76 -46.69
CA ARG A 327 -16.26 59.38 -46.42
C ARG A 327 -16.43 60.86 -46.12
N THR A 328 -16.14 61.28 -44.89
CA THR A 328 -16.13 62.70 -44.51
C THR A 328 -15.06 63.47 -45.28
N LEU A 329 -15.36 64.71 -45.67
CA LEU A 329 -14.40 65.67 -46.24
C LEU A 329 -14.15 66.77 -45.22
N SER A 330 -13.30 66.48 -44.23
CA SER A 330 -13.11 67.30 -43.03
C SER A 330 -12.71 68.74 -43.35
N THR A 331 -11.82 68.93 -44.32
CA THR A 331 -11.24 70.23 -44.73
C THR A 331 -12.24 71.21 -45.36
N VAL A 332 -13.42 70.73 -45.79
CA VAL A 332 -14.54 71.55 -46.28
C VAL A 332 -15.80 71.45 -45.41
N SER A 333 -15.65 71.01 -44.16
CA SER A 333 -16.72 71.11 -43.16
C SER A 333 -17.14 72.57 -42.94
N GLY A 334 -18.42 72.78 -42.65
CA GLY A 334 -19.03 74.11 -42.48
C GLY A 334 -19.13 74.95 -43.76
N LYS A 335 -18.73 74.44 -44.93
CA LYS A 335 -19.05 75.06 -46.23
C LYS A 335 -20.44 74.61 -46.67
N SER A 336 -21.18 75.49 -47.35
CA SER A 336 -22.37 75.11 -48.11
C SER A 336 -21.94 74.64 -49.49
N LEU A 337 -21.88 73.33 -49.70
CA LEU A 337 -21.50 72.72 -50.97
C LEU A 337 -22.76 72.33 -51.75
N ASN A 338 -22.73 72.59 -53.04
CA ASN A 338 -23.87 72.51 -53.97
C ASN A 338 -23.56 71.71 -55.23
N GLY A 339 -22.28 71.50 -55.56
CA GLY A 339 -21.89 70.86 -56.82
C GLY A 339 -20.67 69.97 -56.68
N PHE A 340 -20.61 68.90 -57.47
CA PHE A 340 -19.61 67.83 -57.37
C PHE A 340 -19.20 67.28 -58.73
N ALA A 341 -17.91 67.16 -59.00
CA ALA A 341 -17.38 66.50 -60.19
C ALA A 341 -16.11 65.71 -59.87
N LEU A 342 -15.78 64.73 -60.71
CA LEU A 342 -14.53 63.97 -60.59
C LEU A 342 -13.44 64.60 -61.47
N ASN A 343 -12.17 64.33 -61.18
CA ASN A 343 -11.04 64.77 -61.99
C ASN A 343 -10.09 63.60 -62.29
N SER A 344 -9.51 63.61 -63.49
CA SER A 344 -8.71 62.48 -64.00
C SER A 344 -7.33 62.32 -63.35
N ASP A 345 -6.94 63.23 -62.46
CA ASP A 345 -5.75 63.07 -61.61
C ASP A 345 -6.08 62.37 -60.26
N GLY A 346 -7.33 61.95 -60.06
CA GLY A 346 -7.83 61.35 -58.82
C GLY A 346 -8.37 62.33 -57.78
N THR A 347 -8.42 63.63 -58.07
CA THR A 347 -9.01 64.61 -57.14
C THR A 347 -10.53 64.72 -57.30
N LEU A 348 -11.18 65.13 -56.22
CA LEU A 348 -12.59 65.49 -56.19
C LEU A 348 -12.75 67.00 -56.36
N LEU A 349 -13.67 67.44 -57.21
CA LEU A 349 -14.02 68.85 -57.39
C LEU A 349 -15.34 69.12 -56.66
N VAL A 350 -15.31 69.88 -55.57
CA VAL A 350 -16.52 70.30 -54.84
C VAL A 350 -16.68 71.81 -54.89
N ALA A 351 -17.90 72.28 -55.16
CA ALA A 351 -18.21 73.71 -55.23
C ALA A 351 -19.27 74.15 -54.22
N SER A 352 -19.02 75.31 -53.65
CA SER A 352 -20.06 76.23 -53.15
C SER A 352 -20.47 77.20 -54.25
N ALA A 353 -21.59 77.89 -54.11
CA ALA A 353 -22.14 78.81 -55.13
C ALA A 353 -21.13 79.80 -55.77
N ASN A 354 -20.06 80.19 -55.07
CA ASN A 354 -19.05 81.14 -55.57
C ASN A 354 -17.60 80.62 -55.50
N SER A 355 -17.34 79.40 -55.03
CA SER A 355 -15.96 78.91 -54.78
C SER A 355 -15.83 77.39 -54.95
N LEU A 356 -14.76 76.98 -55.64
CA LEU A 356 -14.37 75.59 -55.88
C LEU A 356 -13.22 75.16 -54.95
N TYR A 357 -13.24 73.89 -54.55
CA TYR A 357 -12.15 73.19 -53.88
C TYR A 357 -11.82 71.91 -54.66
N GLN A 358 -10.57 71.76 -55.08
CA GLN A 358 -10.00 70.52 -55.62
C GLN A 358 -9.37 69.77 -54.43
N ILE A 359 -9.99 68.68 -54.02
CA ILE A 359 -9.63 67.91 -52.82
C ILE A 359 -8.96 66.60 -53.23
N ASP A 360 -7.87 66.29 -52.55
CA ASP A 360 -7.24 64.97 -52.57
C ASP A 360 -8.07 64.02 -51.70
N PRO A 361 -8.82 63.05 -52.26
CA PRO A 361 -9.76 62.27 -51.46
C PRO A 361 -9.05 61.52 -50.33
N ASN A 362 -7.88 60.94 -50.59
CA ASN A 362 -7.29 59.94 -49.70
C ASN A 362 -6.63 60.53 -48.44
N VAL A 363 -6.25 61.82 -48.45
CA VAL A 363 -5.72 62.55 -47.27
C VAL A 363 -6.51 63.82 -46.93
N GLU A 364 -7.57 64.11 -47.69
CA GLU A 364 -8.47 65.27 -47.54
C GLU A 364 -7.84 66.66 -47.79
N ASP A 365 -6.58 66.73 -48.26
CA ASP A 365 -5.89 67.97 -48.61
C ASP A 365 -6.58 68.78 -49.71
N ILE A 366 -6.61 70.11 -49.56
CA ILE A 366 -7.06 71.04 -50.61
C ILE A 366 -5.89 71.34 -51.56
N VAL A 367 -5.78 70.56 -52.63
CA VAL A 367 -4.76 70.68 -53.69
C VAL A 367 -4.80 72.06 -54.36
N ALA A 368 -6.02 72.53 -54.67
CA ALA A 368 -6.27 73.87 -55.19
C ALA A 368 -7.65 74.38 -54.73
N SER A 369 -7.82 75.71 -54.71
CA SER A 369 -9.13 76.33 -54.53
C SER A 369 -9.15 77.70 -55.21
N GLY A 370 -10.35 78.18 -55.57
CA GLY A 370 -10.50 79.45 -56.26
C GLY A 370 -11.96 79.89 -56.41
N GLY A 371 -12.16 81.16 -56.78
CA GLY A 371 -13.48 81.74 -56.99
C GLY A 371 -14.08 81.37 -58.35
N LEU A 372 -15.36 81.00 -58.36
CA LEU A 372 -16.15 80.64 -59.54
C LEU A 372 -16.74 81.89 -60.22
N SER A 373 -15.86 82.80 -60.67
CA SER A 373 -16.31 84.05 -61.30
C SER A 373 -17.10 83.78 -62.59
N GLY A 374 -18.37 84.20 -62.60
CA GLY A 374 -19.32 83.95 -63.68
C GLY A 374 -20.13 82.65 -63.56
N ILE A 375 -19.79 81.74 -62.65
CA ILE A 375 -20.54 80.50 -62.40
C ILE A 375 -21.11 80.53 -60.98
N SER A 376 -22.36 80.97 -60.84
CA SER A 376 -23.14 80.80 -59.61
C SER A 376 -23.62 79.35 -59.47
N SER A 377 -22.68 78.42 -59.23
CA SER A 377 -22.92 76.98 -59.40
C SER A 377 -23.98 76.47 -58.43
N GLY A 378 -25.14 76.12 -58.98
CA GLY A 378 -26.14 75.30 -58.29
C GLY A 378 -25.82 73.81 -58.35
N ASP A 379 -24.83 73.42 -59.16
CA ASP A 379 -24.57 72.06 -59.63
C ASP A 379 -23.24 72.04 -60.45
N LEU A 380 -22.50 70.92 -60.50
CA LEU A 380 -21.30 70.75 -61.35
C LEU A 380 -21.30 69.37 -62.05
N ALA A 381 -20.61 69.26 -63.19
CA ALA A 381 -20.28 67.94 -63.75
C ALA A 381 -19.00 67.95 -64.61
N SER A 382 -18.49 66.74 -64.85
CA SER A 382 -17.35 66.47 -65.72
C SER A 382 -17.57 65.18 -66.51
N CYS A 383 -16.89 65.03 -67.65
CA CYS A 383 -16.73 63.76 -68.35
C CYS A 383 -15.32 63.18 -68.11
N GLN A 384 -14.83 63.28 -66.87
CA GLN A 384 -13.54 62.81 -66.40
C GLN A 384 -13.73 61.68 -65.39
N THR A 385 -12.86 60.69 -65.45
CA THR A 385 -12.84 59.53 -64.54
C THR A 385 -11.54 59.50 -63.73
N PRO A 386 -11.58 59.29 -62.41
CA PRO A 386 -10.38 59.06 -61.60
C PRO A 386 -9.98 57.59 -61.69
N PRO A 387 -8.67 57.24 -61.61
CA PRO A 387 -8.30 55.84 -61.43
C PRO A 387 -8.82 55.36 -60.07
N THR A 388 -9.23 54.10 -59.99
CA THR A 388 -9.74 53.48 -58.76
C THR A 388 -8.83 52.37 -58.27
N LEU A 389 -8.91 52.09 -56.97
CA LEU A 389 -8.17 51.02 -56.30
C LEU A 389 -9.08 50.28 -55.32
N GLU A 390 -9.14 48.96 -55.47
CA GLU A 390 -9.85 48.04 -54.58
C GLU A 390 -8.90 46.98 -54.01
N LEU A 391 -9.08 46.63 -52.73
CA LEU A 391 -8.32 45.59 -52.03
C LEU A 391 -9.26 44.53 -51.45
N LYS A 392 -9.14 43.30 -51.96
CA LYS A 392 -9.95 42.10 -51.68
C LYS A 392 -9.13 41.11 -50.82
N LYS A 393 -9.80 40.20 -50.12
CA LYS A 393 -9.18 39.06 -49.42
C LYS A 393 -9.62 37.75 -50.07
N LYS A 394 -8.69 36.81 -50.25
CA LYS A 394 -8.95 35.39 -50.53
C LYS A 394 -8.31 34.50 -49.46
N VAL A 395 -9.07 33.54 -48.95
CA VAL A 395 -8.64 32.62 -47.86
C VAL A 395 -8.77 31.19 -48.35
N ASN A 396 -7.67 30.51 -48.64
CA ASN A 396 -7.70 29.14 -49.17
C ASN A 396 -8.07 28.14 -48.07
N ASN A 397 -7.41 28.24 -46.92
CA ASN A 397 -7.67 27.47 -45.70
C ASN A 397 -7.51 28.39 -44.47
N ARG A 398 -8.04 28.00 -43.30
CA ARG A 398 -7.86 28.75 -42.04
C ARG A 398 -7.16 27.92 -40.98
N ALA A 399 -6.29 28.56 -40.19
CA ALA A 399 -5.63 27.97 -39.05
C ALA A 399 -6.62 27.73 -37.89
N LYS A 400 -7.52 28.69 -37.63
CA LYS A 400 -8.73 28.54 -36.83
C LYS A 400 -9.94 29.01 -37.64
N PRO A 401 -11.12 28.34 -37.56
CA PRO A 401 -12.33 28.78 -38.25
C PRO A 401 -12.82 30.20 -37.89
N SER A 402 -12.35 30.77 -36.79
CA SER A 402 -12.65 32.13 -36.34
C SER A 402 -11.77 33.22 -36.96
N ASP A 403 -10.62 32.87 -37.52
CA ASP A 403 -9.58 33.84 -37.90
C ASP A 403 -10.07 34.85 -38.94
N GLN A 404 -9.72 36.13 -38.76
CA GLN A 404 -10.06 37.23 -39.66
C GLN A 404 -8.81 38.05 -40.01
N PHE A 405 -8.91 38.82 -41.09
CA PHE A 405 -7.82 39.63 -41.61
C PHE A 405 -8.26 41.09 -41.71
N LYS A 406 -7.36 42.02 -41.35
CA LYS A 406 -7.55 43.44 -41.59
C LYS A 406 -6.90 43.83 -42.91
N LEU A 407 -7.67 44.34 -43.85
CA LEU A 407 -7.17 44.94 -45.08
C LEU A 407 -7.08 46.46 -44.90
N SER A 408 -6.03 47.08 -45.46
CA SER A 408 -5.91 48.54 -45.50
C SER A 408 -5.23 49.04 -46.77
N ILE A 409 -5.75 50.16 -47.28
CA ILE A 409 -5.15 50.97 -48.33
C ILE A 409 -4.66 52.27 -47.67
N THR A 410 -3.35 52.50 -47.68
CA THR A 410 -2.71 53.66 -47.04
C THR A 410 -2.04 54.52 -48.10
N ARG A 411 -2.36 55.81 -48.21
CA ARG A 411 -1.67 56.72 -49.12
C ARG A 411 -0.42 57.31 -48.45
N VAL A 412 0.67 57.44 -49.21
CA VAL A 412 1.86 58.19 -48.79
C VAL A 412 1.77 59.65 -49.27
N SER A 413 1.96 60.59 -48.36
CA SER A 413 1.99 62.04 -48.64
C SER A 413 3.11 62.70 -47.84
N ASP A 414 4.08 63.33 -48.51
CA ASP A 414 5.23 64.04 -47.92
C ASP A 414 6.03 63.29 -46.82
N GLY A 415 5.95 61.95 -46.82
CA GLY A 415 6.61 61.04 -45.88
C GLY A 415 5.66 60.43 -44.84
N GLU A 416 4.47 60.99 -44.65
CA GLU A 416 3.44 60.45 -43.76
C GLU A 416 2.59 59.37 -44.44
N ARG A 417 2.14 58.40 -43.63
CA ARG A 417 1.26 57.29 -44.02
C ARG A 417 -0.16 57.59 -43.52
N VAL A 418 -1.11 57.83 -44.42
CA VAL A 418 -2.52 58.14 -44.09
C VAL A 418 -3.42 57.02 -44.59
N VAL A 419 -4.20 56.39 -43.71
CA VAL A 419 -5.13 55.32 -44.10
C VAL A 419 -6.24 55.92 -44.96
N ALA A 420 -6.29 55.51 -46.22
CA ALA A 420 -7.29 55.94 -47.19
C ALA A 420 -8.60 55.14 -47.07
N GLY A 421 -8.51 53.90 -46.58
CA GLY A 421 -9.63 53.04 -46.19
C GLY A 421 -9.12 51.73 -45.60
N GLU A 422 -9.92 51.09 -44.74
CA GLU A 422 -9.60 49.81 -44.10
C GLU A 422 -10.87 49.01 -43.79
N VAL A 423 -10.76 47.68 -43.70
CA VAL A 423 -11.86 46.79 -43.29
C VAL A 423 -11.33 45.51 -42.62
N ASP A 424 -12.00 45.05 -41.57
CA ASP A 424 -11.81 43.71 -41.00
C ASP A 424 -12.77 42.72 -41.67
N THR A 425 -12.27 41.57 -42.14
CA THR A 425 -13.11 40.49 -42.70
C THR A 425 -14.02 39.86 -41.66
N LYS A 426 -15.13 39.26 -42.11
CA LYS A 426 -16.13 38.64 -41.23
C LYS A 426 -16.53 37.26 -41.74
N GLY A 427 -16.70 36.32 -40.82
CA GLY A 427 -17.18 34.97 -41.11
C GLY A 427 -16.06 33.98 -41.46
N ASN A 428 -16.44 32.75 -41.78
CA ASN A 428 -15.51 31.62 -41.89
C ASN A 428 -15.37 31.06 -43.32
N GLN A 429 -16.11 31.59 -44.31
CA GLN A 429 -16.13 31.10 -45.69
C GLN A 429 -14.74 31.11 -46.34
N LEU A 430 -14.41 30.06 -47.10
CA LEU A 430 -13.17 29.97 -47.88
C LEU A 430 -13.38 30.59 -49.26
N GLY A 431 -12.29 30.92 -49.95
CA GLY A 431 -12.31 31.69 -51.21
C GLY A 431 -12.30 33.20 -50.97
N GLU A 432 -12.79 33.96 -51.94
CA GLU A 432 -12.88 35.43 -51.84
C GLU A 432 -13.88 35.85 -50.76
N GLN A 433 -13.52 36.88 -49.98
CA GLN A 433 -14.31 37.40 -48.86
C GLN A 433 -15.19 38.57 -49.32
N SER A 434 -16.38 38.70 -48.74
CA SER A 434 -17.31 39.80 -49.06
C SER A 434 -16.88 41.17 -48.53
N ASP A 435 -16.03 41.22 -47.50
CA ASP A 435 -15.43 42.46 -46.99
C ASP A 435 -14.19 42.85 -47.84
N LYS A 436 -14.23 44.05 -48.42
CA LYS A 436 -13.17 44.61 -49.28
C LYS A 436 -13.04 46.12 -49.05
N VAL A 437 -11.85 46.67 -49.32
CA VAL A 437 -11.61 48.12 -49.25
C VAL A 437 -11.73 48.72 -50.65
N GLY A 438 -12.76 49.51 -50.91
CA GLY A 438 -12.94 50.21 -52.19
C GLY A 438 -14.16 49.73 -53.00
N PRO A 439 -14.23 50.10 -54.30
CA PRO A 439 -13.25 50.90 -55.03
C PRO A 439 -13.12 52.33 -54.46
N LEU A 440 -11.88 52.76 -54.20
CA LEU A 440 -11.55 54.13 -53.79
C LEU A 440 -11.00 54.91 -54.99
N PRO A 441 -11.43 56.16 -55.23
CA PRO A 441 -10.69 57.08 -56.09
C PRO A 441 -9.27 57.27 -55.55
N VAL A 442 -8.27 57.08 -56.42
CA VAL A 442 -6.84 57.23 -56.11
C VAL A 442 -6.18 58.17 -57.10
N ARG A 443 -4.97 58.65 -56.78
CA ARG A 443 -4.29 59.68 -57.55
C ARG A 443 -3.22 59.14 -58.47
N SER A 444 -3.38 59.47 -59.75
CA SER A 444 -2.39 59.33 -60.82
C SER A 444 -1.00 59.75 -60.34
N GLY A 445 -0.01 58.87 -60.51
CA GLY A 445 1.39 59.10 -60.14
C GLY A 445 1.74 59.05 -58.65
N ARG A 446 0.82 58.66 -57.74
CA ARG A 446 1.06 58.60 -56.29
C ARG A 446 1.25 57.18 -55.78
N THR A 447 1.93 57.05 -54.63
CA THR A 447 2.21 55.75 -53.98
C THR A 447 1.21 55.47 -52.87
N TYR A 448 0.72 54.23 -52.88
CA TYR A 448 -0.16 53.63 -51.90
C TYR A 448 0.51 52.37 -51.35
N ILE A 449 0.17 52.03 -50.12
CA ILE A 449 0.64 50.84 -49.41
C ILE A 449 -0.58 49.98 -49.14
N LEU A 450 -0.51 48.75 -49.64
CA LEU A 450 -1.52 47.71 -49.50
C LEU A 450 -1.04 46.77 -48.41
N ARG A 451 -1.79 46.69 -47.32
CA ARG A 451 -1.39 45.94 -46.13
C ARG A 451 -2.50 45.02 -45.63
N GLU A 452 -2.12 43.79 -45.34
CA GLU A 452 -2.85 42.89 -44.48
C GLU A 452 -2.28 42.93 -43.05
N ASP A 453 -3.14 42.85 -42.05
CA ASP A 453 -2.77 42.81 -40.63
C ASP A 453 -3.78 41.96 -39.83
N LYS A 454 -3.55 41.79 -38.53
CA LYS A 454 -4.54 41.19 -37.63
C LYS A 454 -5.69 42.18 -37.30
N PRO A 455 -6.91 41.69 -36.98
CA PRO A 455 -8.07 42.53 -36.68
C PRO A 455 -7.89 43.47 -35.48
N GLY A 456 -8.64 44.58 -35.48
CA GLY A 456 -8.62 45.59 -34.43
C GLY A 456 -9.53 45.26 -33.23
N SER A 457 -9.33 44.13 -32.56
CA SER A 457 -10.24 43.62 -31.52
C SER A 457 -9.62 43.54 -30.11
N ASN A 458 -10.40 43.93 -29.10
CA ASN A 458 -9.97 44.07 -27.71
C ASN A 458 -10.03 42.75 -26.89
N THR A 459 -9.91 41.58 -27.52
CA THR A 459 -10.10 40.27 -26.86
C THR A 459 -9.00 39.26 -27.19
N HIS A 460 -8.04 39.08 -26.27
CA HIS A 460 -6.86 38.22 -26.44
C HIS A 460 -7.17 36.75 -26.79
N GLU A 461 -8.34 36.23 -26.42
CA GLU A 461 -8.72 34.83 -26.70
C GLU A 461 -9.20 34.58 -28.13
N LYS A 462 -9.24 35.61 -29.00
CA LYS A 462 -9.73 35.53 -30.39
C LYS A 462 -8.84 36.24 -31.40
N GLU A 463 -7.58 36.48 -31.07
CA GLU A 463 -6.64 37.11 -32.01
C GLU A 463 -6.12 36.08 -33.04
N THR A 464 -6.18 36.47 -34.31
CA THR A 464 -5.51 35.78 -35.42
C THR A 464 -4.01 36.04 -35.34
N ASP A 465 -3.21 34.98 -35.25
CA ASP A 465 -1.77 35.10 -35.46
C ASP A 465 -1.51 35.04 -36.96
N ILE A 466 -1.16 36.19 -37.55
CA ILE A 466 -0.94 36.30 -39.00
C ILE A 466 0.19 35.39 -39.49
N ARG A 467 1.11 34.98 -38.59
CA ARG A 467 2.22 34.07 -38.88
C ARG A 467 1.81 32.59 -39.02
N ASP A 468 0.57 32.24 -38.68
CA ASP A 468 0.00 30.94 -39.05
C ASP A 468 -0.33 30.86 -40.56
N TYR A 469 -0.11 31.94 -41.32
CA TYR A 469 -0.44 32.05 -42.74
C TYR A 469 0.75 32.47 -43.60
N SER A 470 0.79 32.02 -44.84
CA SER A 470 1.64 32.59 -45.89
C SER A 470 0.78 33.47 -46.79
N ALA A 471 1.20 34.72 -47.00
CA ALA A 471 0.44 35.71 -47.77
C ALA A 471 1.10 36.10 -49.10
N SER A 472 0.25 36.35 -50.08
CA SER A 472 0.64 36.85 -51.40
C SER A 472 -0.37 37.90 -51.88
N LEU A 473 0.10 38.87 -52.67
CA LEU A 473 -0.75 39.92 -53.26
C LEU A 473 -0.56 39.93 -54.78
N THR A 474 -1.67 39.88 -55.51
CA THR A 474 -1.74 40.16 -56.94
C THR A 474 -2.59 41.40 -57.17
N CYS A 475 -2.30 42.16 -58.24
CA CYS A 475 -3.10 43.33 -58.65
C CYS A 475 -3.22 43.35 -60.17
N VAL A 476 -4.43 43.60 -60.67
CA VAL A 476 -4.74 43.70 -62.11
C VAL A 476 -5.53 44.96 -62.42
N ASN A 477 -5.45 45.44 -63.66
CA ASN A 477 -6.38 46.42 -64.20
C ASN A 477 -7.63 45.69 -64.72
N GLU A 478 -8.80 45.92 -64.11
CA GLU A 478 -10.06 45.27 -64.53
C GLU A 478 -10.52 45.71 -65.93
N GLY A 479 -9.97 46.81 -66.47
CA GLY A 479 -10.28 47.33 -67.81
C GLY A 479 -9.71 46.56 -68.99
N ASP A 480 -8.52 45.97 -68.84
CA ASP A 480 -7.80 45.25 -69.91
C ASP A 480 -7.16 43.93 -69.46
N GLY A 481 -7.28 43.57 -68.18
CA GLY A 481 -6.72 42.36 -67.58
C GLY A 481 -5.21 42.41 -67.35
N SER A 482 -4.55 43.55 -67.50
CA SER A 482 -3.09 43.65 -67.35
C SER A 482 -2.62 43.63 -65.89
N ASP A 483 -1.51 42.94 -65.64
CA ASP A 483 -0.85 42.91 -64.33
C ASP A 483 -0.31 44.30 -63.93
N ILE A 484 -0.59 44.70 -62.69
CA ILE A 484 -0.12 45.96 -62.11
C ILE A 484 1.10 45.71 -61.24
N ALA A 485 2.21 46.37 -61.56
CA ALA A 485 3.50 46.16 -60.90
C ALA A 485 3.49 46.59 -59.42
N LEU A 486 3.95 45.69 -58.55
CA LEU A 486 4.04 45.87 -57.10
C LEU A 486 5.49 45.80 -56.60
N HIS A 487 5.78 46.53 -55.51
CA HIS A 487 6.99 46.35 -54.72
C HIS A 487 6.63 45.64 -53.41
N LYS A 488 7.26 44.49 -53.12
CA LYS A 488 7.02 43.73 -51.89
C LYS A 488 7.93 44.26 -50.77
N GLU A 489 7.34 44.92 -49.76
CA GLU A 489 8.08 45.42 -48.59
C GLU A 489 8.35 44.26 -47.61
N ASN A 490 7.31 43.47 -47.36
CA ASN A 490 7.38 42.20 -46.64
C ASN A 490 6.21 41.29 -47.09
N GLU A 491 5.93 40.20 -46.38
CA GLU A 491 4.88 39.24 -46.75
C GLU A 491 3.46 39.81 -46.77
N TYR A 492 3.16 40.76 -45.87
CA TYR A 492 1.82 41.32 -45.66
C TYR A 492 1.73 42.81 -46.02
N GLU A 493 2.81 43.43 -46.50
CA GLU A 493 2.84 44.85 -46.91
C GLU A 493 3.53 45.02 -48.27
N TYR A 494 2.84 45.72 -49.18
CA TYR A 494 3.27 45.96 -50.55
C TYR A 494 3.06 47.44 -50.93
N SER A 495 4.02 48.04 -51.62
CA SER A 495 3.91 49.39 -52.20
C SER A 495 3.50 49.35 -53.67
N LEU A 496 2.51 50.16 -54.02
CA LEU A 496 1.95 50.35 -55.36
C LEU A 496 2.05 51.83 -55.77
N LYS A 497 2.72 52.13 -56.88
CA LYS A 497 2.62 53.47 -57.51
C LYS A 497 1.55 53.43 -58.61
N ILE A 498 0.52 54.27 -58.49
CA ILE A 498 -0.49 54.43 -59.54
C ILE A 498 0.18 55.00 -60.80
N PRO A 499 -0.07 54.45 -62.00
CA PRO A 499 0.35 55.02 -63.28
C PRO A 499 0.01 56.52 -63.44
N GLU A 500 0.72 57.20 -64.35
CA GLU A 500 0.45 58.60 -64.69
C GLU A 500 -0.45 58.69 -65.92
N ILE A 501 -1.68 59.20 -65.75
CA ILE A 501 -2.70 59.27 -66.81
C ILE A 501 -2.45 60.50 -67.69
N ALA A 502 -1.83 60.28 -68.85
CA ALA A 502 -1.44 61.36 -69.76
C ALA A 502 -2.60 61.97 -70.58
N SER A 503 -3.65 61.21 -70.88
CA SER A 503 -4.83 61.69 -71.64
C SER A 503 -6.06 60.79 -71.50
N SER A 504 -7.23 61.37 -71.79
CA SER A 504 -8.58 60.87 -71.48
C SER A 504 -9.11 59.75 -72.41
N VAL A 505 -8.56 58.52 -72.34
CA VAL A 505 -9.15 57.34 -73.02
C VAL A 505 -9.00 56.02 -72.25
N ASN A 506 -7.87 55.78 -71.56
CA ASN A 506 -7.64 54.48 -70.90
C ASN A 506 -8.24 54.46 -69.49
N HIS A 507 -9.28 53.65 -69.32
CA HIS A 507 -9.84 53.25 -68.04
C HIS A 507 -8.77 52.53 -67.17
N LEU A 508 -8.79 52.79 -65.86
CA LEU A 508 -7.84 52.24 -64.90
C LEU A 508 -8.50 51.97 -63.54
N ALA A 509 -9.12 50.79 -63.41
CA ALA A 509 -9.61 50.26 -62.14
C ALA A 509 -8.68 49.14 -61.66
N ILE A 510 -7.93 49.39 -60.59
CA ILE A 510 -6.95 48.45 -60.06
C ILE A 510 -7.62 47.59 -58.99
N SER A 511 -7.76 46.29 -59.24
CA SER A 511 -8.23 45.31 -58.27
C SER A 511 -7.06 44.49 -57.74
N CYS A 512 -6.87 44.51 -56.43
CA CYS A 512 -5.82 43.81 -55.72
C CYS A 512 -6.39 42.75 -54.77
N THR A 513 -5.82 41.54 -54.72
CA THR A 513 -6.31 40.45 -53.86
C THR A 513 -5.18 39.85 -53.02
N PHE A 514 -5.30 39.94 -51.69
CA PHE A 514 -4.43 39.20 -50.76
C PHE A 514 -4.91 37.75 -50.63
N GLU A 515 -4.09 36.78 -51.02
CA GLU A 515 -4.38 35.34 -50.93
C GLU A 515 -3.55 34.66 -49.83
N ASN A 516 -4.22 33.99 -48.88
CA ASN A 516 -3.59 33.26 -47.76
C ASN A 516 -3.81 31.75 -47.79
N SER A 517 -2.75 31.03 -47.44
CA SER A 517 -2.73 29.57 -47.15
C SER A 517 -2.08 29.34 -45.77
N VAL A 518 -2.33 28.19 -45.12
CA VAL A 518 -1.84 27.93 -43.74
C VAL A 518 -0.38 27.45 -43.74
N ARG A 519 0.45 28.01 -42.85
CA ARG A 519 1.85 27.63 -42.62
C ARG A 519 1.95 26.43 -41.66
N GLY A 520 1.93 25.23 -42.23
CA GLY A 520 2.28 23.99 -41.52
C GLY A 520 1.54 23.81 -40.19
N GLY A 521 2.25 23.32 -39.17
CA GLY A 521 1.67 23.14 -37.86
C GLY A 521 2.65 22.82 -36.73
N ALA A 522 2.09 22.50 -35.57
CA ALA A 522 2.83 22.31 -34.33
C ALA A 522 2.36 21.09 -33.54
N VAL A 523 3.22 20.64 -32.62
CA VAL A 523 2.94 19.54 -31.68
C VAL A 523 3.47 19.92 -30.30
N LYS A 524 2.74 19.51 -29.26
CA LYS A 524 3.11 19.69 -27.85
C LYS A 524 2.94 18.39 -27.08
N TRP A 525 3.81 18.18 -26.10
CA TRP A 525 3.70 17.06 -25.18
C TRP A 525 4.24 17.43 -23.80
N GLU A 526 3.95 16.58 -22.82
CA GLU A 526 4.53 16.62 -21.48
C GLU A 526 5.32 15.34 -21.25
N LYS A 527 6.47 15.46 -20.61
CA LYS A 527 7.35 14.34 -20.27
C LYS A 527 7.44 14.19 -18.76
N LEU A 528 7.02 13.02 -18.28
CA LEU A 528 6.96 12.69 -16.87
C LEU A 528 7.95 11.57 -16.50
N GLY A 529 8.50 11.68 -15.31
CA GLY A 529 9.17 10.59 -14.60
C GLY A 529 8.22 9.94 -13.61
N GLU A 530 8.16 8.61 -13.63
CA GLU A 530 7.53 7.82 -12.56
C GLU A 530 8.17 8.14 -11.20
N ALA A 531 7.34 8.54 -10.22
CA ALA A 531 7.81 8.87 -8.88
C ALA A 531 8.27 7.61 -8.13
N ALA A 532 9.29 7.76 -7.27
CA ALA A 532 9.87 6.65 -6.51
C ALA A 532 8.93 6.13 -5.41
N ASP A 533 8.13 7.02 -4.80
CA ASP A 533 7.05 6.63 -3.90
C ASP A 533 5.72 6.50 -4.69
N PRO A 534 4.93 5.42 -4.51
CA PRO A 534 3.63 5.28 -5.15
C PRO A 534 2.56 6.30 -4.68
N ASN A 535 2.76 6.98 -3.55
CA ASN A 535 1.88 8.06 -3.07
C ASN A 535 2.04 9.36 -3.86
N ASP A 536 3.26 9.61 -4.34
CA ASP A 536 3.66 10.83 -5.02
C ASP A 536 3.11 10.91 -6.44
N ALA A 537 2.86 12.15 -6.89
CA ALA A 537 2.56 12.44 -8.27
C ALA A 537 3.80 12.24 -9.15
N ASN A 538 3.60 11.73 -10.36
CA ASN A 538 4.67 11.72 -11.36
C ASN A 538 5.05 13.16 -11.71
N PHE A 539 6.35 13.44 -11.82
CA PHE A 539 6.89 14.80 -11.93
C PHE A 539 7.49 15.06 -13.32
N PRO A 540 7.57 16.33 -13.78
CA PRO A 540 8.16 16.65 -15.07
C PRO A 540 9.65 16.25 -15.12
N LEU A 541 10.03 15.52 -16.17
CA LEU A 541 11.39 14.97 -16.33
C LEU A 541 12.12 15.69 -17.46
N GLY A 542 13.10 16.50 -17.06
CA GLY A 542 13.96 17.24 -17.98
C GLY A 542 15.16 16.44 -18.51
N ASP A 543 16.05 17.15 -19.21
CA ASP A 543 17.27 16.64 -19.86
C ASP A 543 17.03 15.51 -20.89
N THR A 544 15.78 15.42 -21.38
CA THR A 544 15.38 14.44 -22.40
C THR A 544 15.67 14.95 -23.81
N GLU A 545 16.06 14.03 -24.69
CA GLU A 545 16.27 14.30 -26.12
C GLU A 545 15.38 13.40 -26.96
N TRP A 546 14.90 13.96 -28.08
CA TRP A 546 13.88 13.38 -28.94
C TRP A 546 14.25 13.53 -30.40
N GLU A 547 13.75 12.62 -31.22
CA GLU A 547 13.73 12.75 -32.68
C GLU A 547 12.28 12.76 -33.16
N ILE A 548 11.90 13.82 -33.89
CA ILE A 548 10.68 13.85 -34.70
C ILE A 548 11.08 13.41 -36.10
N ILE A 549 10.48 12.33 -36.59
CA ILE A 549 10.81 11.69 -37.87
C ILE A 549 9.60 11.79 -38.79
N ARG A 550 9.75 12.31 -40.01
CA ARG A 550 8.68 12.27 -41.03
C ARG A 550 8.54 10.85 -41.59
N THR A 551 7.31 10.35 -41.73
CA THR A 551 7.03 8.93 -42.08
C THR A 551 6.23 8.69 -43.37
N ASP A 552 5.80 9.75 -44.05
CA ASP A 552 4.90 9.70 -45.22
C ASP A 552 5.52 10.27 -46.52
N GLY A 553 6.84 10.48 -46.53
CA GLY A 553 7.59 11.00 -47.68
C GLY A 553 8.16 9.91 -48.61
N GLN A 554 8.73 10.34 -49.74
CA GLN A 554 9.63 9.50 -50.54
C GLN A 554 10.94 9.23 -49.76
N PRO A 555 11.74 8.21 -50.12
CA PRO A 555 12.95 7.85 -49.37
C PRO A 555 13.97 8.99 -49.18
N ASP A 556 14.05 9.92 -50.14
CA ASP A 556 14.95 11.07 -50.10
C ASP A 556 14.41 12.27 -49.27
N ASP A 557 13.12 12.24 -48.88
CA ASP A 557 12.42 13.30 -48.13
C ASP A 557 12.33 13.03 -46.61
N VAL A 558 13.00 11.98 -46.09
CA VAL A 558 12.95 11.59 -44.67
C VAL A 558 13.75 12.57 -43.81
N LYS A 559 13.14 13.72 -43.54
CA LYS A 559 13.66 14.75 -42.64
C LYS A 559 13.40 14.34 -41.18
N THR A 560 14.47 14.39 -40.38
CA THR A 560 14.44 14.17 -38.93
C THR A 560 14.90 15.43 -38.22
N TRP A 561 14.20 15.81 -37.15
CA TRP A 561 14.54 16.94 -36.29
C TRP A 561 14.89 16.44 -34.89
N LYS A 562 16.01 16.91 -34.34
CA LYS A 562 16.40 16.64 -32.96
C LYS A 562 15.88 17.75 -32.05
N ILE A 563 15.16 17.36 -30.99
CA ILE A 563 14.54 18.27 -30.03
C ILE A 563 15.13 17.95 -28.64
N SER A 564 15.55 18.98 -27.90
CA SER A 564 16.09 18.87 -26.54
C SER A 564 15.27 19.74 -25.60
N ASP A 565 15.05 19.27 -24.37
CA ASP A 565 14.33 19.97 -23.29
C ASP A 565 14.88 21.39 -23.04
N CYS A 566 14.12 22.43 -23.41
CA CYS A 566 14.62 23.80 -23.46
C CYS A 566 14.45 24.56 -22.13
N VAL A 567 15.08 24.07 -21.06
CA VAL A 567 15.06 24.75 -19.76
C VAL A 567 15.90 26.03 -19.79
N THR A 568 15.38 27.12 -19.21
CA THR A 568 16.08 28.41 -19.12
C THR A 568 17.47 28.29 -18.49
N GLY A 569 18.50 28.51 -19.29
CA GLY A 569 19.92 28.40 -18.90
C GLY A 569 20.72 27.38 -19.72
N HIS A 570 20.06 26.48 -20.47
CA HIS A 570 20.74 25.53 -21.36
C HIS A 570 21.17 26.16 -22.69
N SER A 571 22.39 25.81 -23.12
CA SER A 571 22.98 26.25 -24.39
C SER A 571 22.30 25.55 -25.56
N GLY A 572 21.41 26.26 -26.24
CA GLY A 572 20.58 25.72 -27.33
C GLY A 572 19.19 26.36 -27.40
N CYS A 573 18.75 27.02 -26.33
CA CYS A 573 17.43 27.65 -26.22
C CYS A 573 17.22 28.98 -26.97
N ASP A 574 18.26 29.52 -27.61
CA ASP A 574 18.12 30.73 -28.40
C ASP A 574 17.42 30.40 -29.74
N LEU A 575 16.11 30.61 -29.81
CA LEU A 575 15.34 30.65 -31.07
C LEU A 575 16.05 31.61 -32.04
N ARG A 576 16.55 31.11 -33.18
CA ARG A 576 17.35 31.91 -34.12
C ARG A 576 16.47 32.59 -35.15
N ASN A 577 15.38 31.94 -35.56
CA ASN A 577 14.33 32.50 -36.42
C ASN A 577 12.94 31.94 -36.01
N ASP A 578 11.88 32.66 -36.37
CA ASP A 578 10.48 32.21 -36.17
C ASP A 578 10.14 30.92 -36.95
N ASP A 579 10.96 30.52 -37.94
CA ASP A 579 10.82 29.29 -38.74
C ASP A 579 11.53 28.05 -38.15
N ASP A 580 12.28 28.18 -37.04
CA ASP A 580 13.03 27.05 -36.46
C ASP A 580 12.08 25.94 -35.94
N VAL A 581 12.48 24.68 -36.14
CA VAL A 581 11.79 23.48 -35.61
C VAL A 581 12.58 22.96 -34.41
N VAL A 582 12.38 23.63 -33.28
CA VAL A 582 12.97 23.34 -31.98
C VAL A 582 11.89 23.40 -30.89
N ASP A 583 12.25 23.10 -29.64
CA ASP A 583 11.36 23.31 -28.50
C ASP A 583 11.24 24.79 -28.14
N GLY A 584 10.00 25.26 -27.95
CA GLY A 584 9.64 26.62 -27.56
C GLY A 584 8.86 26.73 -26.25
N ASP A 585 8.76 25.68 -25.44
CA ASP A 585 8.14 25.74 -24.10
C ASP A 585 9.23 25.63 -23.01
N ASN A 586 9.64 26.77 -22.44
CA ASN A 586 10.84 26.83 -21.58
C ASN A 586 10.66 26.26 -20.15
N ARG A 587 9.68 25.39 -19.95
CA ARG A 587 9.29 24.80 -18.66
C ARG A 587 9.69 23.32 -18.65
N LEU A 588 10.55 22.94 -17.71
CA LEU A 588 11.04 21.57 -17.46
C LEU A 588 10.04 20.48 -17.87
N GLY A 589 10.38 19.67 -18.88
CA GLY A 589 9.56 18.53 -19.31
C GLY A 589 8.25 18.90 -20.02
N LYS A 590 8.08 20.15 -20.48
CA LYS A 590 7.03 20.58 -21.41
C LYS A 590 7.68 20.87 -22.75
N PHE A 591 7.05 20.46 -23.83
CA PHE A 591 7.56 20.66 -25.19
C PHE A 591 6.53 21.33 -26.07
N LEU A 592 6.97 22.28 -26.90
CA LEU A 592 6.16 22.89 -27.96
C LEU A 592 7.01 23.10 -29.22
N VAL A 593 6.89 22.18 -30.18
CA VAL A 593 7.60 22.24 -31.46
C VAL A 593 6.69 22.81 -32.53
N ARG A 594 7.20 23.82 -33.24
CA ARG A 594 6.49 24.59 -34.29
C ARG A 594 7.06 24.30 -35.67
N ASN A 595 6.41 24.83 -36.70
CA ASN A 595 6.88 24.85 -38.10
C ASN A 595 7.10 23.46 -38.74
N LEU A 596 6.39 22.44 -38.24
CA LEU A 596 6.34 21.13 -38.89
C LEU A 596 5.52 21.24 -40.19
N PRO A 597 6.03 20.75 -41.34
CA PRO A 597 5.24 20.62 -42.56
C PRO A 597 4.00 19.73 -42.38
N PHE A 598 3.02 19.85 -43.26
CA PHE A 598 1.90 18.90 -43.29
C PHE A 598 2.38 17.48 -43.59
N GLY A 599 1.95 16.52 -42.78
CA GLY A 599 2.33 15.12 -42.89
C GLY A 599 2.21 14.31 -41.60
N THR A 600 2.56 13.02 -41.67
CA THR A 600 2.54 12.08 -40.54
C THR A 600 3.95 11.82 -40.01
N TYR A 601 4.07 11.84 -38.69
CA TYR A 601 5.33 11.83 -37.94
C TYR A 601 5.35 10.74 -36.88
N GLU A 602 6.56 10.32 -36.50
CA GLU A 602 6.82 9.49 -35.34
C GLU A 602 7.77 10.26 -34.39
N LEU A 603 7.32 10.50 -33.16
CA LEU A 603 8.09 11.08 -32.06
C LEU A 603 8.78 9.95 -31.31
N ARG A 604 10.11 9.95 -31.29
CA ARG A 604 10.92 8.93 -30.62
C ARG A 604 11.79 9.57 -29.54
N GLU A 605 11.78 9.02 -28.33
CA GLU A 605 12.75 9.39 -27.31
C GLU A 605 14.12 8.76 -27.64
N THR A 606 15.19 9.55 -27.53
CA THR A 606 16.57 9.12 -27.76
C THR A 606 17.44 9.18 -26.50
N LYS A 607 17.02 9.93 -25.48
CA LYS A 607 17.69 10.05 -24.18
C LYS A 607 16.72 10.43 -23.07
N THR A 608 16.93 9.86 -21.89
CA THR A 608 16.25 10.19 -20.62
C THR A 608 17.27 10.27 -19.48
N GLY A 609 16.90 10.87 -18.35
CA GLY A 609 17.72 10.86 -17.14
C GLY A 609 17.95 9.44 -16.58
N ASP A 610 19.11 9.22 -15.95
CA ASP A 610 19.68 7.90 -15.64
C ASP A 610 18.79 6.91 -14.88
N ASP A 611 17.90 7.39 -14.01
CA ASP A 611 16.97 6.56 -13.22
C ASP A 611 15.90 5.85 -14.07
N TYR A 612 15.73 6.25 -15.33
CA TYR A 612 14.58 5.94 -16.17
C TYR A 612 14.93 5.12 -17.41
N LYS A 613 13.98 4.26 -17.82
CA LYS A 613 14.04 3.54 -19.11
C LYS A 613 13.59 4.48 -20.23
N ILE A 614 14.26 4.43 -21.38
CA ILE A 614 13.81 5.11 -22.62
C ILE A 614 12.51 4.45 -23.10
N LEU A 615 11.63 5.22 -23.74
CA LEU A 615 10.40 4.71 -24.36
C LEU A 615 10.72 3.75 -25.52
N ASP A 616 10.31 2.47 -25.40
CA ASP A 616 10.62 1.39 -26.36
C ASP A 616 10.00 1.58 -27.77
N SER A 617 8.96 2.42 -27.91
CA SER A 617 8.18 2.59 -29.14
C SER A 617 7.87 4.07 -29.43
N GLY A 618 8.05 4.51 -30.68
CA GLY A 618 7.70 5.87 -31.09
C GLY A 618 6.19 6.15 -31.08
N ILE A 619 5.82 7.41 -30.80
CA ILE A 619 4.44 7.89 -30.74
C ILE A 619 4.09 8.57 -32.07
N ARG A 620 3.03 8.13 -32.74
CA ARG A 620 2.63 8.68 -34.05
C ARG A 620 1.64 9.82 -33.93
N PHE A 621 1.83 10.83 -34.77
CA PHE A 621 0.93 11.99 -34.87
C PHE A 621 0.92 12.56 -36.29
N THR A 622 -0.10 13.34 -36.63
CA THR A 622 -0.25 13.94 -37.98
C THR A 622 -0.49 15.43 -37.88
N ILE A 623 0.27 16.21 -38.64
CA ILE A 623 0.06 17.64 -38.85
C ILE A 623 -0.78 17.80 -40.11
N SER A 624 -2.06 18.13 -39.94
CA SER A 624 -3.04 18.29 -41.03
C SER A 624 -3.38 19.75 -41.25
N GLU A 625 -3.50 20.13 -42.52
CA GLU A 625 -3.91 21.49 -42.92
C GLU A 625 -5.28 21.86 -42.33
N GLY A 626 -5.38 23.06 -41.77
CA GLY A 626 -6.59 23.58 -41.15
C GLY A 626 -7.04 22.91 -39.85
N ILE A 627 -6.26 21.97 -39.30
CA ILE A 627 -6.56 21.31 -38.00
C ILE A 627 -5.50 21.67 -36.95
N ASN A 628 -4.23 21.45 -37.25
CA ASN A 628 -3.16 21.37 -36.25
C ASN A 628 -2.09 22.46 -36.43
N SER A 629 -2.51 23.72 -36.61
CA SER A 629 -1.64 24.84 -36.97
C SER A 629 -0.61 25.22 -35.89
N ASN A 630 0.29 26.15 -36.23
CA ASN A 630 1.26 26.70 -35.29
C ASN A 630 0.59 27.28 -34.02
N SER A 631 -0.54 27.97 -34.14
CA SER A 631 -1.31 28.47 -32.99
C SER A 631 -2.38 27.50 -32.44
N ASN A 632 -2.49 26.28 -32.99
CA ASN A 632 -3.31 25.18 -32.47
C ASN A 632 -2.57 23.82 -32.56
N PRO A 633 -1.54 23.59 -31.73
CA PRO A 633 -0.70 22.38 -31.81
C PRO A 633 -1.44 21.09 -31.45
N VAL A 634 -1.07 19.98 -32.11
CA VAL A 634 -1.42 18.61 -31.67
C VAL A 634 -1.02 18.46 -30.20
N SER A 635 -1.98 18.13 -29.34
CA SER A 635 -1.67 17.72 -27.96
C SER A 635 -1.50 16.20 -27.92
N LEU A 636 -0.30 15.74 -27.60
CA LEU A 636 -0.09 14.34 -27.21
C LEU A 636 -0.44 14.15 -25.73
N ASP A 637 -0.78 12.92 -25.35
CA ASP A 637 -0.92 12.55 -23.94
C ASP A 637 0.42 12.64 -23.19
N PRO A 638 0.43 12.88 -21.86
CA PRO A 638 1.66 12.93 -21.08
C PRO A 638 2.47 11.63 -21.14
N ILE A 639 3.69 11.71 -21.67
CA ILE A 639 4.57 10.57 -21.89
C ILE A 639 5.28 10.23 -20.58
N LEU A 640 5.08 9.01 -20.08
CA LEU A 640 5.61 8.56 -18.79
C LEU A 640 6.75 7.55 -18.96
N ASN A 641 7.94 7.88 -18.49
CA ASN A 641 9.02 6.89 -18.37
C ASN A 641 8.97 6.19 -17.03
N LYS A 642 9.08 4.85 -17.09
CA LYS A 642 9.17 3.98 -15.92
C LYS A 642 10.60 3.93 -15.38
N ARG A 643 10.73 3.74 -14.07
CA ARG A 643 12.04 3.63 -13.42
C ARG A 643 12.76 2.32 -13.78
N HIS A 644 14.09 2.33 -13.64
CA HIS A 644 14.85 1.10 -13.46
C HIS A 644 14.48 0.44 -12.13
N THR A 645 14.23 -0.87 -12.19
CA THR A 645 13.82 -1.71 -11.06
C THR A 645 14.61 -3.01 -11.05
N GLY A 646 14.69 -3.65 -9.89
CA GLY A 646 15.33 -4.95 -9.66
C GLY A 646 14.55 -5.84 -8.71
N SER A 647 15.18 -6.92 -8.23
CA SER A 647 14.61 -7.83 -7.22
C SER A 647 15.57 -8.16 -6.07
N VAL A 648 15.02 -8.64 -4.95
CA VAL A 648 15.80 -9.26 -3.87
C VAL A 648 15.18 -10.60 -3.48
N ALA A 649 16.01 -11.63 -3.32
CA ALA A 649 15.59 -12.95 -2.92
C ALA A 649 16.17 -13.34 -1.54
N TRP A 650 15.42 -14.14 -0.78
CA TRP A 650 15.91 -14.79 0.43
C TRP A 650 15.07 -16.00 0.82
N LYS A 651 15.60 -16.85 1.70
CA LYS A 651 14.98 -18.12 2.11
C LYS A 651 14.90 -18.25 3.63
N LYS A 652 13.68 -18.33 4.17
CA LYS A 652 13.43 -18.56 5.59
C LYS A 652 13.64 -20.03 5.91
N VAL A 653 14.55 -20.32 6.84
CA VAL A 653 14.82 -21.69 7.31
C VAL A 653 14.78 -21.82 8.83
N GLY A 654 14.74 -23.07 9.29
CA GLY A 654 14.89 -23.46 10.69
C GLY A 654 15.42 -24.89 10.82
N LYS A 655 14.95 -25.61 11.85
CA LYS A 655 15.38 -26.97 12.18
C LYS A 655 15.11 -27.97 11.05
N HIS A 656 13.87 -28.01 10.55
CA HIS A 656 13.38 -29.07 9.65
C HIS A 656 13.35 -28.67 8.17
N GLY A 657 14.01 -27.57 7.78
CA GLY A 657 14.03 -27.06 6.41
C GLY A 657 13.51 -25.63 6.31
N VAL A 658 12.64 -25.38 5.32
CA VAL A 658 12.01 -24.07 5.05
C VAL A 658 10.93 -23.78 6.11
N LEU A 659 10.72 -22.51 6.46
CA LEU A 659 9.66 -22.08 7.37
C LEU A 659 8.74 -21.05 6.73
N ALA A 660 7.46 -21.37 6.64
CA ALA A 660 6.39 -20.39 6.41
C ALA A 660 6.07 -19.60 7.69
N GLY A 661 5.29 -18.52 7.56
CA GLY A 661 4.72 -17.75 8.66
C GLY A 661 5.60 -16.63 9.21
N ALA A 662 6.68 -16.25 8.52
CA ALA A 662 7.47 -15.06 8.85
C ALA A 662 6.84 -13.80 8.23
N GLU A 663 6.82 -12.70 8.98
CA GLU A 663 6.36 -11.40 8.46
C GLU A 663 7.52 -10.42 8.41
N TRP A 664 7.74 -9.83 7.24
CA TRP A 664 8.89 -8.97 6.95
C TRP A 664 8.46 -7.55 6.62
N LYS A 665 9.38 -6.60 6.81
CA LYS A 665 9.29 -5.26 6.24
C LYS A 665 10.45 -5.04 5.29
N ILE A 666 10.17 -4.47 4.12
CA ILE A 666 11.18 -3.96 3.19
C ILE A 666 10.95 -2.45 3.00
N TYR A 667 12.00 -1.66 3.15
CA TYR A 667 11.89 -0.18 3.10
C TYR A 667 13.23 0.50 2.79
N GLN A 668 13.14 1.77 2.40
CA GLN A 668 14.27 2.71 2.38
C GLN A 668 14.18 3.64 3.60
N GLU A 669 15.29 4.26 4.01
CA GLU A 669 15.40 5.00 5.30
C GLU A 669 14.37 6.13 5.48
N ASN A 670 13.91 6.76 4.39
CA ASN A 670 12.83 7.75 4.37
C ASN A 670 11.69 7.37 3.40
N GLY A 671 11.57 6.09 3.04
CA GLY A 671 10.65 5.59 2.02
C GLY A 671 9.42 4.86 2.58
N PRO A 672 8.52 4.38 1.70
CA PRO A 672 7.38 3.58 2.09
C PRO A 672 7.83 2.22 2.64
N ILE A 673 7.04 1.68 3.59
CA ILE A 673 7.23 0.34 4.15
C ILE A 673 6.26 -0.61 3.45
N TYR A 674 6.81 -1.63 2.79
CA TYR A 674 6.06 -2.76 2.28
C TYR A 674 6.20 -3.93 3.27
N PHE A 675 5.11 -4.64 3.52
CA PHE A 675 5.05 -5.77 4.43
C PHE A 675 4.88 -7.06 3.61
N ILE A 676 5.76 -8.05 3.81
CA ILE A 676 5.73 -9.34 3.11
C ILE A 676 5.32 -10.43 4.07
N LYS A 677 4.41 -11.31 3.64
CA LYS A 677 4.05 -12.55 4.32
C LYS A 677 3.66 -13.58 3.27
N ASP A 678 4.50 -14.60 3.10
CA ASP A 678 4.36 -15.75 2.18
C ASP A 678 3.44 -15.52 0.96
N ASN A 679 4.01 -15.06 -0.16
CA ASN A 679 3.32 -14.74 -1.40
C ASN A 679 2.43 -13.47 -1.36
N GLU A 680 2.11 -12.91 -0.19
CA GLU A 680 1.39 -11.63 -0.03
C GLU A 680 2.38 -10.46 0.20
N VAL A 681 2.22 -9.39 -0.57
CA VAL A 681 2.90 -8.10 -0.34
C VAL A 681 1.83 -7.02 -0.13
N SER A 682 1.96 -6.26 0.96
CA SER A 682 1.04 -5.20 1.36
C SER A 682 1.79 -3.92 1.75
N THR A 683 1.07 -2.82 2.02
CA THR A 683 1.66 -1.53 2.41
C THR A 683 0.85 -0.87 3.51
N SER A 684 1.41 0.17 4.14
CA SER A 684 0.66 1.04 5.06
C SER A 684 -0.61 1.62 4.40
N PRO A 685 -1.74 1.72 5.13
CA PRO A 685 -3.09 1.90 4.55
C PRO A 685 -3.41 3.26 3.88
N ASN A 686 -2.39 4.08 3.60
CA ASN A 686 -2.53 5.36 2.91
C ASN A 686 -2.21 5.30 1.41
N VAL A 687 -1.69 4.17 0.91
CA VAL A 687 -1.27 4.03 -0.50
C VAL A 687 -2.48 3.98 -1.44
N LYS A 688 -2.47 4.84 -2.46
CA LYS A 688 -3.50 4.89 -3.51
C LYS A 688 -3.45 3.65 -4.40
N PRO A 689 -4.57 2.93 -4.62
CA PRO A 689 -4.62 1.86 -5.62
C PRO A 689 -4.33 2.39 -7.03
N GLY A 690 -3.39 1.77 -7.75
CA GLY A 690 -3.18 2.05 -9.19
C GLY A 690 -1.72 2.07 -9.68
N LYS A 691 -0.72 2.23 -8.80
CA LYS A 691 0.70 2.07 -9.16
C LYS A 691 1.18 0.64 -8.87
N ALA A 692 2.20 0.18 -9.60
CA ALA A 692 2.79 -1.14 -9.39
C ALA A 692 3.48 -1.23 -8.03
N MET A 693 2.99 -2.13 -7.18
CA MET A 693 3.67 -2.52 -5.94
C MET A 693 4.76 -3.55 -6.24
N PRO A 694 5.77 -3.71 -5.37
CA PRO A 694 6.65 -4.87 -5.38
C PRO A 694 5.84 -6.16 -5.27
N VAL A 695 6.28 -7.22 -5.96
CA VAL A 695 5.57 -8.50 -6.04
C VAL A 695 6.51 -9.61 -5.61
N ASP A 696 6.03 -10.54 -4.80
CA ASP A 696 6.74 -11.79 -4.49
C ASP A 696 6.58 -12.74 -5.68
N GLU A 697 7.64 -13.00 -6.44
CA GLU A 697 7.62 -13.86 -7.64
C GLU A 697 7.69 -15.34 -7.30
N ASP A 698 8.40 -15.71 -6.22
CA ASP A 698 8.31 -17.06 -5.66
C ASP A 698 6.91 -17.26 -5.06
N LYS A 699 6.41 -18.50 -5.11
CA LYS A 699 5.11 -18.91 -4.57
C LYS A 699 5.24 -20.04 -3.53
N LEU A 700 6.47 -20.44 -3.22
CA LEU A 700 6.81 -21.48 -2.26
C LEU A 700 6.99 -20.87 -0.86
N LEU A 701 5.98 -21.01 0.00
CA LEU A 701 5.91 -20.44 1.36
C LEU A 701 7.25 -20.55 2.13
N GLY A 702 7.73 -19.45 2.69
CA GLY A 702 9.05 -19.37 3.34
C GLY A 702 10.24 -19.16 2.39
N GLN A 703 10.00 -19.00 1.08
CA GLN A 703 10.94 -18.42 0.13
C GLN A 703 10.31 -17.16 -0.47
N TYR A 704 11.14 -16.19 -0.83
CA TYR A 704 10.68 -14.89 -1.32
C TYR A 704 11.60 -14.42 -2.45
N GLU A 705 11.02 -13.86 -3.51
CA GLU A 705 11.72 -13.05 -4.50
C GLU A 705 10.90 -11.79 -4.78
N ILE A 706 11.22 -10.70 -4.08
CA ILE A 706 10.50 -9.43 -4.20
C ILE A 706 11.02 -8.65 -5.40
N SER A 707 10.27 -8.66 -6.50
CA SER A 707 10.53 -7.89 -7.72
C SER A 707 9.95 -6.48 -7.65
N GLY A 708 10.32 -5.63 -8.62
CA GLY A 708 9.74 -4.29 -8.79
C GLY A 708 10.32 -3.21 -7.90
N LEU A 709 11.41 -3.47 -7.18
CA LEU A 709 12.06 -2.50 -6.29
C LEU A 709 12.85 -1.46 -7.10
N PRO A 710 12.61 -0.15 -6.94
CA PRO A 710 13.46 0.89 -7.50
C PRO A 710 14.94 0.76 -7.10
N LEU A 711 15.83 1.27 -7.97
CA LEU A 711 17.26 1.39 -7.63
C LEU A 711 17.45 2.19 -6.33
N GLY A 712 18.41 1.76 -5.50
CA GLY A 712 18.68 2.42 -4.22
C GLY A 712 19.16 1.47 -3.12
N LYS A 713 19.30 2.02 -1.91
CA LYS A 713 19.67 1.27 -0.69
C LYS A 713 18.42 0.85 0.05
N TRP A 714 18.32 -0.42 0.40
CA TRP A 714 17.14 -1.04 1.00
C TRP A 714 17.49 -1.76 2.30
N ILE A 715 16.49 -1.88 3.17
CA ILE A 715 16.55 -2.57 4.46
C ILE A 715 15.43 -3.61 4.47
N LEU A 716 15.80 -4.88 4.67
CA LEU A 716 14.89 -5.97 5.03
C LEU A 716 14.93 -6.17 6.54
N GLU A 717 13.77 -6.22 7.20
CA GLU A 717 13.61 -6.41 8.64
C GLU A 717 12.65 -7.57 8.92
N GLU A 718 13.07 -8.60 9.66
CA GLU A 718 12.13 -9.62 10.17
C GLU A 718 11.32 -9.01 11.32
N SER A 719 10.01 -8.92 11.14
CA SER A 719 9.10 -8.17 12.01
C SER A 719 8.16 -9.05 12.83
N LEU A 720 7.84 -10.25 12.34
CA LEU A 720 7.25 -11.33 13.14
C LEU A 720 7.99 -12.64 12.87
N VAL A 721 8.44 -13.27 13.96
CA VAL A 721 9.09 -14.58 13.96
C VAL A 721 8.01 -15.67 13.78
N PRO A 722 8.21 -16.71 12.94
CA PRO A 722 7.28 -17.83 12.83
C PRO A 722 6.93 -18.44 14.18
N SER A 723 5.66 -18.85 14.35
CA SER A 723 5.18 -19.40 15.63
C SER A 723 5.98 -20.65 16.02
N GLY A 724 6.45 -20.69 17.28
CA GLY A 724 7.34 -21.75 17.77
C GLY A 724 8.83 -21.57 17.50
N TYR A 725 9.21 -20.54 16.76
CA TYR A 725 10.62 -20.23 16.48
C TYR A 725 11.07 -18.95 17.20
N LYS A 726 12.38 -18.86 17.45
CA LYS A 726 13.04 -17.79 18.21
C LYS A 726 14.30 -17.31 17.49
N ASN A 727 14.71 -16.07 17.76
CA ASN A 727 15.83 -15.41 17.10
C ASN A 727 16.90 -14.98 18.09
N GLU A 728 18.18 -15.06 17.71
CA GLU A 728 19.33 -14.54 18.49
C GLU A 728 19.22 -13.06 18.85
N LYS A 729 18.39 -12.30 18.11
CA LYS A 729 18.17 -10.86 18.32
C LYS A 729 16.68 -10.53 18.20
N LYS A 730 16.22 -9.58 19.02
CA LYS A 730 14.85 -9.02 19.01
C LYS A 730 14.46 -8.35 17.68
N THR A 731 15.43 -8.08 16.81
CA THR A 731 15.19 -7.64 15.42
C THR A 731 16.39 -8.06 14.58
N ILE A 732 16.13 -8.61 13.39
CA ILE A 732 17.15 -8.93 12.39
C ILE A 732 16.96 -7.94 11.24
N LYS A 733 18.04 -7.30 10.79
CA LYS A 733 18.05 -6.36 9.67
C LYS A 733 19.16 -6.69 8.67
N HIS A 734 18.83 -6.71 7.40
CA HIS A 734 19.76 -6.88 6.28
C HIS A 734 19.70 -5.63 5.39
N ASN A 735 20.86 -5.02 5.15
CA ASN A 735 20.98 -3.85 4.28
C ASN A 735 21.56 -4.30 2.93
N PHE A 736 20.96 -3.88 1.83
CA PHE A 736 21.39 -4.26 0.47
C PHE A 736 21.19 -3.12 -0.54
N VAL A 737 21.67 -3.30 -1.77
CA VAL A 737 21.63 -2.26 -2.81
C VAL A 737 21.19 -2.84 -4.15
N ILE A 738 20.12 -2.26 -4.72
CA ILE A 738 19.69 -2.53 -6.10
C ILE A 738 20.28 -1.45 -7.00
N SER A 739 21.01 -1.85 -8.05
CA SER A 739 21.67 -0.95 -9.00
C SER A 739 21.53 -1.44 -10.46
N LYS A 740 22.04 -0.68 -11.44
CA LYS A 740 22.11 -1.13 -12.83
C LYS A 740 23.05 -2.34 -12.99
N ASP A 741 24.17 -2.35 -12.27
CA ASP A 741 25.19 -3.41 -12.31
C ASP A 741 24.81 -4.64 -11.46
N ASN A 742 24.01 -4.44 -10.41
CA ASN A 742 23.47 -5.48 -9.54
C ASN A 742 21.93 -5.34 -9.42
N PRO A 743 21.16 -5.78 -10.44
CA PRO A 743 19.71 -5.64 -10.48
C PRO A 743 18.97 -6.76 -9.73
N LYS A 744 19.67 -7.80 -9.25
CA LYS A 744 19.11 -8.87 -8.42
C LYS A 744 20.06 -9.22 -7.28
N GLU A 745 19.60 -9.04 -6.05
CA GLU A 745 20.33 -9.40 -4.83
C GLU A 745 19.82 -10.74 -4.28
N ASP A 746 20.71 -11.59 -3.74
CA ASP A 746 20.35 -12.79 -2.96
C ASP A 746 20.95 -12.67 -1.55
N LEU A 747 20.08 -12.61 -0.53
CA LEU A 747 20.48 -12.52 0.88
C LEU A 747 20.70 -13.90 1.51
N GLY A 748 20.49 -14.98 0.78
CA GLY A 748 20.69 -16.36 1.22
C GLY A 748 19.65 -16.83 2.23
N THR A 749 20.10 -17.61 3.23
CA THR A 749 19.23 -18.26 4.21
C THR A 749 19.19 -17.53 5.55
N ILE A 750 18.01 -17.06 5.95
CA ILE A 750 17.77 -16.47 7.28
C ILE A 750 17.22 -17.57 8.20
N THR A 751 17.97 -17.91 9.25
CA THR A 751 17.70 -19.07 10.12
C THR A 751 17.08 -18.67 11.46
N ASN A 752 15.97 -19.30 11.83
CA ASN A 752 15.38 -19.17 13.18
C ASN A 752 15.42 -20.53 13.90
N TYR A 753 15.38 -20.48 15.22
CA TYR A 753 15.70 -21.59 16.09
C TYR A 753 14.43 -22.16 16.72
N LYS A 754 14.25 -23.48 16.70
CA LYS A 754 13.04 -24.12 17.25
C LYS A 754 13.09 -24.10 18.77
N SER A 755 12.03 -23.65 19.45
CA SER A 755 11.99 -23.62 20.92
C SER A 755 11.88 -25.04 21.50
N ALA A 756 12.64 -25.31 22.58
CA ALA A 756 12.57 -26.54 23.35
C ALA A 756 12.82 -26.29 24.84
N LEU A 757 12.13 -27.04 25.70
CA LEU A 757 12.43 -27.13 27.14
C LEU A 757 13.19 -28.44 27.41
N SER A 758 14.15 -28.42 28.33
CA SER A 758 14.78 -29.63 28.87
C SER A 758 14.87 -29.60 30.38
N TRP A 759 14.81 -30.77 31.04
CA TRP A 759 14.97 -30.90 32.49
C TRP A 759 15.44 -32.31 32.85
N ARG A 760 15.86 -32.51 34.09
CA ARG A 760 16.44 -33.79 34.54
C ARG A 760 15.93 -34.23 35.89
N LYS A 761 15.64 -35.53 36.04
CA LYS A 761 15.29 -36.18 37.30
C LYS A 761 16.54 -36.56 38.07
N VAL A 762 16.71 -36.06 39.29
CA VAL A 762 17.83 -36.42 40.17
C VAL A 762 17.40 -36.83 41.57
N ASP A 763 18.20 -37.70 42.18
CA ASP A 763 18.09 -38.05 43.59
C ASP A 763 18.40 -36.83 44.47
N SER A 764 17.55 -36.55 45.46
CA SER A 764 17.65 -35.33 46.29
C SER A 764 18.94 -35.26 47.12
N SER A 765 19.53 -36.41 47.47
CA SER A 765 20.68 -36.51 48.38
C SER A 765 22.04 -36.52 47.66
N THR A 766 22.11 -37.20 46.51
CA THR A 766 23.33 -37.42 45.72
C THR A 766 23.41 -36.52 44.49
N ARG A 767 22.27 -35.93 44.06
CA ARG A 767 22.11 -35.15 42.82
C ARG A 767 22.48 -35.94 41.54
N GLY A 768 22.58 -37.26 41.63
CA GLY A 768 22.76 -38.15 40.48
C GLY A 768 21.45 -38.39 39.73
N VAL A 769 21.55 -38.58 38.41
CA VAL A 769 20.39 -38.82 37.51
C VAL A 769 19.68 -40.12 37.88
N ILE A 770 18.35 -40.06 38.07
CA ILE A 770 17.55 -41.25 38.39
C ILE A 770 17.24 -42.00 37.09
N LYS A 771 17.96 -43.10 36.87
CA LYS A 771 17.78 -43.98 35.71
C LYS A 771 16.78 -45.07 36.00
N SER A 772 15.52 -44.84 35.63
CA SER A 772 14.48 -45.88 35.63
C SER A 772 14.69 -46.86 34.46
N GLY A 773 14.18 -48.09 34.59
CA GLY A 773 14.05 -49.03 33.47
C GLY A 773 12.78 -48.76 32.66
N LYS A 774 12.63 -49.35 31.47
CA LYS A 774 11.45 -49.10 30.60
C LYS A 774 10.11 -49.38 31.29
N ASP A 775 10.04 -50.43 32.10
CA ASP A 775 8.83 -50.82 32.84
C ASP A 775 8.53 -49.92 34.06
N GLY A 776 9.51 -49.12 34.49
CA GLY A 776 9.42 -48.16 35.61
C GLY A 776 9.57 -46.70 35.18
N ALA A 777 9.42 -46.41 33.88
CA ALA A 777 9.65 -45.12 33.27
C ALA A 777 8.82 -43.99 33.91
N SER A 778 9.50 -42.91 34.34
CA SER A 778 8.81 -41.78 34.99
C SER A 778 7.98 -40.96 33.98
N SER A 779 6.99 -40.21 34.46
CA SER A 779 6.15 -39.38 33.56
C SER A 779 5.69 -38.06 34.17
N TRP A 780 5.40 -37.11 33.29
CA TRP A 780 5.01 -35.74 33.59
C TRP A 780 3.72 -35.37 32.88
N LEU A 781 2.82 -34.71 33.60
CA LEU A 781 1.61 -34.10 33.08
C LEU A 781 1.94 -32.65 32.70
N VAL A 782 1.86 -32.32 31.42
CA VAL A 782 2.08 -30.96 30.90
C VAL A 782 0.73 -30.35 30.53
N LYS A 783 0.42 -29.18 31.10
CA LYS A 783 -0.79 -28.40 30.83
C LYS A 783 -0.44 -27.04 30.24
N PHE A 784 -1.19 -26.60 29.23
CA PHE A 784 -1.06 -25.28 28.61
C PHE A 784 -2.41 -24.89 27.99
N LYS A 785 -3.01 -23.80 28.47
CA LYS A 785 -4.41 -23.44 28.16
C LYS A 785 -5.30 -24.66 28.41
N ASP A 786 -6.13 -25.05 27.44
CA ASP A 786 -7.05 -26.19 27.53
C ASP A 786 -6.42 -27.53 27.12
N LYS A 787 -5.13 -27.57 26.77
CA LYS A 787 -4.40 -28.81 26.42
C LYS A 787 -3.73 -29.42 27.65
N GLU A 788 -3.80 -30.75 27.75
CA GLU A 788 -3.23 -31.57 28.80
C GLU A 788 -2.69 -32.88 28.20
N ILE A 789 -1.39 -33.15 28.38
CA ILE A 789 -0.69 -34.32 27.80
C ILE A 789 0.20 -35.00 28.84
N ILE A 790 0.50 -36.30 28.66
CA ILE A 790 1.42 -37.06 29.50
C ILE A 790 2.71 -37.35 28.71
N VAL A 791 3.80 -36.70 29.10
CA VAL A 791 5.16 -36.93 28.61
C VAL A 791 5.77 -38.08 29.41
N ARG A 792 6.19 -39.15 28.74
CA ARG A 792 6.85 -40.31 29.36
C ARG A 792 8.33 -40.31 29.00
N ASP A 793 9.18 -40.67 29.97
CA ASP A 793 10.64 -40.84 29.85
C ASP A 793 10.96 -41.76 28.64
N CYS A 794 11.56 -41.21 27.57
CA CYS A 794 11.83 -42.01 26.38
C CYS A 794 13.18 -42.73 26.50
N ILE A 795 13.13 -44.05 26.73
CA ILE A 795 14.33 -44.85 27.02
C ILE A 795 14.61 -45.79 25.84
N GLU A 796 15.50 -45.37 24.94
CA GLU A 796 15.86 -46.12 23.73
C GLU A 796 17.35 -46.04 23.38
N ASP A 797 17.91 -47.17 22.91
CA ASP A 797 19.34 -47.30 22.57
C ASP A 797 19.75 -46.52 21.31
N SER A 798 18.76 -46.06 20.52
CA SER A 798 18.96 -45.16 19.37
C SER A 798 18.10 -43.90 19.57
N PRO A 799 18.70 -42.69 19.60
CA PRO A 799 17.98 -41.43 19.77
C PRO A 799 16.90 -41.16 18.72
N GLU A 800 17.02 -41.76 17.53
CA GLU A 800 16.05 -41.61 16.44
C GLU A 800 14.65 -42.09 16.82
N LYS A 801 14.54 -43.14 17.65
CA LYS A 801 13.25 -43.68 18.10
C LYS A 801 12.45 -42.73 18.99
N CYS A 802 13.12 -41.79 19.66
CA CYS A 802 12.48 -40.80 20.53
C CYS A 802 12.07 -39.53 19.77
N GLN A 803 12.48 -39.34 18.52
CA GLN A 803 12.18 -38.09 17.77
C GLN A 803 10.67 -37.89 17.55
N ASP A 804 9.91 -38.96 17.32
CA ASP A 804 8.45 -38.88 17.18
C ASP A 804 7.70 -38.95 18.54
N GLN A 805 8.39 -39.13 19.66
CA GLN A 805 7.80 -39.14 21.00
C GLN A 805 7.66 -37.73 21.59
N LEU A 806 6.82 -37.57 22.61
CA LEU A 806 6.66 -36.28 23.31
C LEU A 806 7.91 -35.88 24.11
N ASP A 807 8.63 -36.87 24.61
CA ASP A 807 10.00 -36.71 25.09
C ASP A 807 10.97 -37.10 23.97
N THR A 808 11.81 -36.15 23.58
CA THR A 808 12.70 -36.27 22.42
C THR A 808 14.17 -36.47 22.80
N ASP A 809 14.48 -36.55 24.10
CA ASP A 809 15.75 -37.14 24.54
C ASP A 809 15.61 -38.67 24.58
N SER A 810 16.73 -39.40 24.64
CA SER A 810 16.71 -40.88 24.76
C SER A 810 17.46 -41.40 25.99
N ARG A 811 17.90 -40.48 26.87
CA ARG A 811 18.77 -40.74 28.02
C ARG A 811 17.93 -40.78 29.29
N ALA A 812 17.67 -41.99 29.79
CA ALA A 812 16.80 -42.24 30.95
C ALA A 812 16.95 -41.21 32.09
N GLY A 813 15.86 -40.50 32.40
CA GLY A 813 15.80 -39.44 33.41
C GLY A 813 16.15 -38.03 32.93
N GLU A 814 16.59 -37.85 31.67
CA GLU A 814 16.71 -36.54 31.00
C GLU A 814 15.56 -36.38 30.00
N PHE A 815 14.89 -35.23 30.01
CA PHE A 815 13.71 -34.95 29.20
C PHE A 815 13.98 -33.78 28.24
N ARG A 816 13.44 -33.85 27.01
CA ARG A 816 13.38 -32.72 26.07
C ARG A 816 12.02 -32.62 25.38
N LEU A 817 11.30 -31.52 25.63
CA LEU A 817 9.98 -31.22 25.09
C LEU A 817 10.06 -30.13 24.01
N GLU A 818 9.73 -30.45 22.77
CA GLU A 818 9.73 -29.51 21.63
C GLU A 818 8.33 -28.96 21.28
N GLY A 819 7.28 -29.44 21.94
CA GLY A 819 5.90 -29.03 21.71
C GLY A 819 4.90 -29.90 22.46
N ILE A 820 3.63 -29.51 22.40
CA ILE A 820 2.54 -30.07 23.25
C ILE A 820 1.36 -30.63 22.43
N ASP A 821 1.66 -31.27 21.30
CA ASP A 821 0.68 -32.04 20.53
C ASP A 821 1.34 -33.18 19.75
N GLU A 822 0.51 -34.11 19.28
CA GLU A 822 0.93 -35.39 18.69
C GLU A 822 1.27 -35.28 17.19
N ARG A 823 1.21 -34.08 16.59
CA ARG A 823 1.54 -33.82 15.17
C ARG A 823 3.00 -34.22 14.84
N PRO A 824 3.41 -34.33 13.57
CA PRO A 824 4.79 -34.66 13.22
C PRO A 824 5.81 -33.73 13.90
N LEU A 825 7.02 -34.21 14.20
CA LEU A 825 8.02 -33.43 14.93
C LEU A 825 8.31 -32.06 14.27
N SER A 826 8.23 -31.96 12.95
CA SER A 826 8.36 -30.70 12.19
C SER A 826 7.35 -29.62 12.54
N GLU A 827 6.17 -29.99 13.06
CA GLU A 827 5.04 -29.12 13.39
C GLU A 827 4.84 -28.88 14.89
N ARG A 828 5.41 -29.76 15.75
CA ARG A 828 5.39 -29.58 17.21
C ARG A 828 6.14 -28.32 17.58
N VAL A 829 5.51 -27.46 18.36
CA VAL A 829 6.07 -26.17 18.79
C VAL A 829 5.66 -25.82 20.21
N LEU A 830 6.50 -25.04 20.90
CA LEU A 830 6.13 -24.34 22.13
C LEU A 830 5.69 -22.91 21.79
N PHE A 831 4.54 -22.52 22.33
CA PHE A 831 3.94 -21.20 22.16
C PHE A 831 4.22 -20.33 23.40
N ASP A 832 4.08 -19.01 23.26
CA ASP A 832 4.25 -18.09 24.38
C ASP A 832 3.04 -18.18 25.35
N GLY A 833 3.31 -18.03 26.65
CA GLY A 833 2.37 -18.21 27.75
C GLY A 833 2.86 -19.18 28.84
N THR A 834 1.94 -19.56 29.74
CA THR A 834 2.24 -20.37 30.93
C THR A 834 1.98 -21.86 30.72
N TYR A 835 3.00 -22.67 30.97
CA TYR A 835 2.96 -24.12 31.07
C TYR A 835 2.99 -24.54 32.54
N VAL A 836 2.18 -25.54 32.91
CA VAL A 836 2.30 -26.22 34.21
C VAL A 836 2.73 -27.66 33.96
N ILE A 837 3.89 -28.04 34.48
CA ILE A 837 4.48 -29.37 34.32
C ILE A 837 4.52 -30.02 35.70
N SER A 838 3.65 -31.00 35.96
CA SER A 838 3.57 -31.69 37.25
C SER A 838 3.89 -33.17 37.11
N GLU A 839 4.61 -33.74 38.07
CA GLU A 839 4.97 -35.15 38.09
C GLU A 839 3.74 -36.06 38.15
N ASN A 840 3.56 -36.90 37.13
CA ASN A 840 2.42 -37.80 36.96
C ASN A 840 2.73 -39.23 37.45
N THR A 841 3.98 -39.67 37.28
CA THR A 841 4.46 -40.94 37.82
C THR A 841 5.92 -40.74 38.25
N PRO A 842 6.24 -40.86 39.55
CA PRO A 842 7.63 -40.82 39.98
C PRO A 842 8.44 -42.00 39.43
N PRO A 843 9.78 -41.88 39.38
CA PRO A 843 10.66 -43.01 39.18
C PRO A 843 10.43 -44.09 40.26
N GLU A 844 10.61 -45.36 39.91
CA GLU A 844 10.48 -46.47 40.85
C GLU A 844 11.39 -46.28 42.09
N GLY A 845 10.81 -46.47 43.28
CA GLY A 845 11.52 -46.30 44.55
C GLY A 845 11.61 -44.86 45.08
N TYR A 846 11.07 -43.86 44.37
CA TYR A 846 11.06 -42.46 44.79
C TYR A 846 9.65 -41.93 45.14
N MET A 847 9.60 -40.91 45.99
CA MET A 847 8.40 -40.11 46.21
C MET A 847 8.27 -39.05 45.12
N GLY A 848 7.05 -38.87 44.60
CA GLY A 848 6.75 -37.91 43.54
C GLY A 848 5.58 -36.99 43.88
N ASN A 849 5.80 -35.71 43.60
CA ASN A 849 4.88 -34.59 43.72
C ASN A 849 5.48 -33.26 43.21
N ALA A 850 6.57 -33.30 42.42
CA ALA A 850 7.21 -32.09 41.91
C ALA A 850 6.31 -31.36 40.90
N ARG A 851 6.33 -30.02 40.94
CA ARG A 851 5.59 -29.15 39.98
C ARG A 851 6.47 -28.00 39.52
N MET A 852 6.50 -27.77 38.22
CA MET A 852 7.06 -26.59 37.57
C MET A 852 5.95 -25.74 36.96
N GLU A 853 6.15 -24.43 36.97
CA GLU A 853 5.33 -23.45 36.25
C GLU A 853 6.29 -22.60 35.41
N VAL A 854 6.23 -22.76 34.09
CA VAL A 854 7.16 -22.19 33.12
C VAL A 854 6.42 -21.15 32.29
N VAL A 855 6.82 -19.89 32.37
CA VAL A 855 6.27 -18.79 31.58
C VAL A 855 7.25 -18.47 30.45
N ILE A 856 6.77 -18.52 29.19
CA ILE A 856 7.56 -18.21 27.99
C ILE A 856 7.06 -16.88 27.41
N GLU A 857 7.92 -15.87 27.32
CA GLU A 857 7.63 -14.55 26.75
C GLU A 857 8.76 -14.11 25.80
N GLY A 858 8.54 -14.21 24.49
CA GLY A 858 9.58 -13.93 23.49
C GLY A 858 10.79 -14.85 23.68
N ASN A 859 11.97 -14.29 23.90
CA ASN A 859 13.19 -15.06 24.18
C ASN A 859 13.37 -15.41 25.67
N HIS A 860 12.53 -14.86 26.55
CA HIS A 860 12.69 -14.93 28.00
C HIS A 860 11.83 -16.06 28.59
N ILE A 861 12.39 -16.75 29.59
CA ILE A 861 11.72 -17.81 30.35
C ILE A 861 11.90 -17.56 31.85
N SER A 862 10.78 -17.50 32.56
CA SER A 862 10.74 -17.50 34.02
C SER A 862 10.06 -18.79 34.50
N THR A 863 10.69 -19.50 35.43
CA THR A 863 10.26 -20.81 35.91
C THR A 863 10.20 -20.85 37.42
N THR A 864 9.04 -21.24 37.97
CA THR A 864 8.89 -21.59 39.38
C THR A 864 8.85 -23.11 39.53
N ILE A 865 9.81 -23.68 40.26
CA ILE A 865 9.89 -25.09 40.62
C ILE A 865 9.46 -25.25 42.09
N LEU A 866 8.65 -26.26 42.35
CA LEU A 866 8.30 -26.80 43.66
C LEU A 866 8.74 -28.27 43.68
N ASP A 867 9.70 -28.62 44.53
CA ASP A 867 10.24 -29.98 44.63
C ASP A 867 9.36 -30.92 45.48
N SER A 868 9.78 -32.18 45.66
CA SER A 868 9.07 -33.17 46.48
C SER A 868 8.85 -32.73 47.94
N GLN A 869 9.69 -31.82 48.45
CA GLN A 869 9.61 -31.30 49.81
C GLN A 869 8.78 -30.01 49.90
N GLY A 870 8.23 -29.52 48.78
CA GLY A 870 7.47 -28.28 48.69
C GLY A 870 8.34 -27.02 48.75
N LYS A 871 9.67 -27.15 48.63
CA LYS A 871 10.60 -26.02 48.60
C LYS A 871 10.53 -25.35 47.22
N ARG A 872 10.44 -24.02 47.23
CA ARG A 872 10.37 -23.20 46.01
C ARG A 872 11.75 -22.81 45.52
N GLN A 873 12.01 -23.01 44.25
CA GLN A 873 13.12 -22.44 43.49
C GLN A 873 12.54 -21.62 42.33
N ASN A 874 13.05 -20.42 42.09
CA ASN A 874 12.78 -19.65 40.88
C ASN A 874 14.03 -19.69 40.00
N LEU A 875 13.85 -19.83 38.69
CA LEU A 875 14.89 -19.76 37.66
C LEU A 875 14.43 -18.78 36.58
N ASP A 876 15.32 -17.89 36.16
CA ASP A 876 15.01 -16.78 35.25
C ASP A 876 16.14 -16.71 34.22
N GLN A 877 15.81 -16.85 32.93
CA GLN A 877 16.80 -17.02 31.86
C GLN A 877 16.30 -16.55 30.48
N GLU A 878 17.19 -16.54 29.50
CA GLU A 878 16.85 -16.49 28.08
C GLU A 878 17.13 -17.85 27.42
N PHE A 879 16.45 -18.15 26.31
CA PHE A 879 16.77 -19.31 25.48
C PHE A 879 18.23 -19.27 24.99
N LYS A 880 18.92 -20.41 25.07
CA LYS A 880 20.28 -20.59 24.53
C LYS A 880 20.19 -21.08 23.08
N PHE A 881 20.81 -20.34 22.17
CA PHE A 881 20.76 -20.61 20.73
C PHE A 881 21.92 -21.52 20.29
N ASP A 882 21.60 -22.71 19.81
CA ASP A 882 22.56 -23.68 19.27
C ASP A 882 22.47 -23.69 17.73
N LYS A 883 23.60 -23.40 17.08
CA LYS A 883 23.70 -23.23 15.61
C LYS A 883 23.79 -24.54 14.86
N ASP A 884 24.36 -25.57 15.48
CA ASP A 884 24.54 -26.88 14.88
C ASP A 884 23.25 -27.71 14.99
N THR A 885 22.62 -27.68 16.18
CA THR A 885 21.35 -28.40 16.39
C THR A 885 20.11 -27.58 16.01
N LYS A 886 20.23 -26.27 15.80
CA LYS A 886 19.14 -25.30 15.46
C LYS A 886 18.01 -25.18 16.50
N TYR A 887 18.31 -25.44 17.77
CA TYR A 887 17.38 -25.19 18.87
C TYR A 887 17.62 -23.86 19.57
N ALA A 888 16.53 -23.31 20.09
CA ALA A 888 16.50 -22.35 21.18
C ALA A 888 16.12 -23.15 22.43
N LEU A 889 17.12 -23.55 23.22
CA LEU A 889 16.96 -24.46 24.35
C LEU A 889 16.88 -23.71 25.67
N ALA A 890 15.88 -24.02 26.50
CA ALA A 890 15.82 -23.60 27.89
C ALA A 890 15.92 -24.80 28.82
N ASP A 891 16.97 -24.80 29.64
CA ASP A 891 17.26 -25.83 30.63
C ASP A 891 16.62 -25.45 31.96
N LEU A 892 15.60 -26.19 32.40
CA LEU A 892 14.92 -25.98 33.68
C LEU A 892 15.71 -26.60 34.85
N GLY A 893 16.73 -27.42 34.56
CA GLY A 893 17.67 -27.97 35.52
C GLY A 893 17.22 -29.26 36.22
N ASP A 894 17.85 -29.51 37.38
CA ASP A 894 17.79 -30.75 38.15
C ASP A 894 16.63 -30.77 39.16
N ILE A 895 15.54 -31.45 38.80
CA ILE A 895 14.37 -31.67 39.67
C ILE A 895 14.67 -32.82 40.63
N ALA A 896 14.64 -32.50 41.92
CA ALA A 896 14.96 -33.44 43.00
C ALA A 896 13.74 -34.29 43.40
N ASN A 897 13.97 -35.58 43.61
CA ASN A 897 13.03 -36.51 44.24
C ASN A 897 13.69 -37.26 45.40
N ASP A 898 12.94 -37.48 46.48
CA ASP A 898 13.38 -38.22 47.67
C ASP A 898 13.12 -39.73 47.54
N LYS A 899 14.00 -40.57 48.11
CA LYS A 899 13.78 -42.03 48.15
C LYS A 899 12.62 -42.39 49.09
N ALA A 900 11.79 -43.33 48.65
CA ALA A 900 10.64 -43.84 49.42
C ALA A 900 11.11 -44.90 50.45
N VAL A 901 11.83 -44.46 51.47
CA VAL A 901 12.40 -45.32 52.54
C VAL A 901 12.08 -44.77 53.95
N ALA A 902 11.98 -45.68 54.92
CA ALA A 902 11.73 -45.39 56.32
C ALA A 902 12.71 -46.16 57.22
N ASN A 903 12.78 -45.75 58.49
CA ASN A 903 13.58 -46.43 59.51
C ASN A 903 12.66 -47.22 60.45
N ILE A 904 13.12 -48.31 61.05
CA ILE A 904 12.35 -49.12 62.01
C ILE A 904 13.16 -49.34 63.29
N PHE A 905 12.50 -49.37 64.45
CA PHE A 905 13.17 -49.53 65.75
C PHE A 905 12.31 -50.25 66.79
N TRP A 906 12.97 -50.94 67.73
CA TRP A 906 12.34 -51.70 68.82
C TRP A 906 13.29 -51.89 70.01
N LYS A 907 12.80 -52.54 71.08
CA LYS A 907 13.61 -52.91 72.26
C LYS A 907 13.39 -54.36 72.68
N LYS A 908 14.42 -54.97 73.27
CA LYS A 908 14.46 -56.33 73.80
C LYS A 908 14.62 -56.29 75.32
N ALA A 909 13.72 -56.93 76.09
CA ALA A 909 13.75 -56.90 77.56
C ALA A 909 13.42 -58.25 78.24
N ASP A 910 13.55 -58.33 79.57
CA ASP A 910 12.97 -59.39 80.40
C ASP A 910 11.44 -59.23 80.45
N SER A 911 10.72 -60.35 80.39
CA SER A 911 9.27 -60.43 80.61
C SER A 911 8.81 -59.91 81.97
N ARG A 912 9.67 -60.00 83.00
CA ARG A 912 9.39 -59.64 84.40
C ARG A 912 9.73 -58.18 84.71
N ASP A 913 10.71 -57.63 84.01
CA ASP A 913 11.11 -56.21 84.09
C ASP A 913 11.45 -55.68 82.70
N GLN A 914 10.54 -54.87 82.15
CA GLN A 914 10.71 -54.26 80.82
C GLN A 914 11.77 -53.15 80.78
N MET A 915 12.31 -52.72 81.94
CA MET A 915 13.47 -51.83 82.01
C MET A 915 14.80 -52.61 81.95
N HIS A 916 14.79 -53.92 82.23
CA HIS A 916 15.96 -54.77 82.10
C HIS A 916 16.17 -55.18 80.63
N LEU A 917 16.83 -54.31 79.87
CA LEU A 917 17.13 -54.56 78.45
C LEU A 917 18.15 -55.69 78.26
N LEU A 918 17.86 -56.58 77.30
CA LEU A 918 18.62 -57.78 77.00
C LEU A 918 19.29 -57.63 75.64
N GLY A 919 20.63 -57.64 75.64
CA GLY A 919 21.42 -57.72 74.41
C GLY A 919 21.77 -59.16 74.04
N GLY A 920 21.98 -59.40 72.76
CA GLY A 920 22.37 -60.70 72.18
C GLY A 920 21.23 -61.45 71.49
N SER A 921 20.11 -60.77 71.19
CA SER A 921 19.02 -61.35 70.39
C SER A 921 19.35 -61.36 68.89
N LYS A 922 18.70 -62.21 68.10
CA LYS A 922 18.76 -62.15 66.62
C LYS A 922 17.37 -62.14 66.04
N TRP A 923 17.21 -61.52 64.88
CA TRP A 923 15.93 -61.26 64.24
C TRP A 923 15.98 -61.47 62.73
N ARG A 924 14.83 -61.78 62.12
CA ARG A 924 14.62 -61.80 60.68
C ARG A 924 13.47 -60.89 60.29
N LEU A 925 13.66 -60.06 59.27
CA LEU A 925 12.63 -59.22 58.66
C LEU A 925 12.26 -59.79 57.28
N VAL A 926 11.02 -60.27 57.16
CA VAL A 926 10.48 -60.98 55.99
C VAL A 926 9.55 -60.06 55.20
N SER A 927 9.57 -60.13 53.85
CA SER A 927 8.59 -59.42 53.00
C SER A 927 8.33 -60.16 51.69
N LYS A 928 7.06 -60.25 51.27
CA LYS A 928 6.63 -61.02 50.11
C LYS A 928 7.31 -60.53 48.82
N GLY A 929 8.15 -61.38 48.22
CA GLY A 929 8.84 -61.09 46.96
C GLY A 929 10.14 -60.28 47.11
N LYS A 930 10.58 -60.01 48.34
CA LYS A 930 11.93 -59.48 48.65
C LYS A 930 12.75 -60.62 49.29
N ALA A 931 14.07 -60.46 49.36
CA ALA A 931 14.91 -61.36 50.16
C ALA A 931 14.70 -61.07 51.65
N ASP A 932 14.77 -62.12 52.47
CA ASP A 932 14.72 -61.99 53.93
C ASP A 932 15.99 -61.30 54.47
N ILE A 933 15.83 -60.48 55.50
CA ILE A 933 16.90 -59.68 56.08
C ILE A 933 17.18 -60.20 57.50
N GLU A 934 18.34 -60.82 57.71
CA GLU A 934 18.83 -61.24 59.04
C GLU A 934 19.47 -60.04 59.77
N ILE A 935 19.22 -59.92 61.07
CA ILE A 935 19.58 -58.76 61.90
C ILE A 935 20.19 -59.25 63.22
N GLU A 936 21.34 -58.71 63.58
CA GLU A 936 22.07 -59.02 64.83
C GLU A 936 22.22 -57.77 65.70
N ASP A 937 22.06 -57.95 67.02
CA ASP A 937 22.05 -56.94 68.10
C ASP A 937 23.41 -56.22 68.26
N CYS A 938 23.45 -54.88 68.13
CA CYS A 938 24.69 -54.13 68.29
C CYS A 938 25.04 -53.89 69.78
N VAL A 939 25.34 -54.96 70.52
CA VAL A 939 25.58 -54.91 71.97
C VAL A 939 26.77 -54.06 72.43
N SER A 940 27.72 -53.76 71.54
CA SER A 940 28.83 -52.81 71.78
C SER A 940 29.58 -52.48 70.50
N GLY A 941 30.01 -51.22 70.30
CA GLY A 941 30.89 -50.81 69.20
C GLY A 941 30.40 -49.59 68.44
N ASP A 942 30.78 -49.47 67.17
CA ASP A 942 30.36 -48.37 66.27
C ASP A 942 29.28 -48.77 65.25
N CYS A 943 28.78 -50.01 65.34
CA CYS A 943 27.67 -50.58 64.56
C CYS A 943 27.78 -50.40 63.02
N LYS A 944 28.99 -50.23 62.46
CA LYS A 944 29.13 -49.96 61.01
C LYS A 944 28.73 -51.14 60.13
N GLU A 945 29.20 -52.34 60.47
CA GLU A 945 29.07 -53.54 59.65
C GLU A 945 27.78 -54.36 59.91
N LEU A 946 27.10 -54.11 61.03
CA LEU A 946 25.77 -54.69 61.33
C LEU A 946 24.64 -53.87 60.69
N LEU A 947 23.46 -54.46 60.52
CA LEU A 947 22.27 -53.71 60.06
C LEU A 947 21.62 -52.88 61.16
N ASP A 948 21.77 -53.31 62.41
CA ASP A 948 21.40 -52.53 63.59
C ASP A 948 22.38 -51.37 63.80
N LYS A 949 21.82 -50.18 64.06
CA LYS A 949 22.52 -48.89 64.22
C LYS A 949 22.33 -48.26 65.60
N ASP A 950 21.70 -48.95 66.55
CA ASP A 950 21.64 -48.51 67.95
C ASP A 950 22.64 -49.29 68.82
N PRO A 951 23.70 -48.66 69.37
CA PRO A 951 24.69 -49.35 70.21
C PRO A 951 24.21 -49.61 71.65
N ASN A 952 22.97 -49.23 72.00
CA ASN A 952 22.44 -49.45 73.33
C ASN A 952 21.95 -50.91 73.45
N ARG A 953 22.59 -51.71 74.31
CA ARG A 953 22.26 -53.12 74.61
C ARG A 953 20.73 -53.39 74.61
N GLY A 954 20.24 -54.17 73.64
CA GLY A 954 18.82 -54.52 73.55
C GLY A 954 17.90 -53.39 73.06
N ALA A 955 18.42 -52.38 72.38
CA ALA A 955 17.67 -51.46 71.53
C ALA A 955 18.13 -51.65 70.08
N PHE A 956 17.22 -51.50 69.13
CA PHE A 956 17.47 -51.78 67.72
C PHE A 956 17.03 -50.61 66.85
N LYS A 957 17.81 -50.28 65.82
CA LYS A 957 17.45 -49.29 64.80
C LYS A 957 17.98 -49.70 63.42
N ILE A 958 17.07 -50.02 62.51
CA ILE A 958 17.39 -50.33 61.09
C ILE A 958 16.97 -49.15 60.22
N GLU A 959 17.83 -48.76 59.28
CA GLU A 959 17.60 -47.59 58.42
C GLU A 959 17.37 -47.97 56.95
N ASN A 960 16.74 -47.05 56.20
CA ASN A 960 16.56 -47.15 54.75
C ASN A 960 15.71 -48.34 54.24
N ILE A 961 14.77 -48.85 55.05
CA ILE A 961 13.81 -49.88 54.63
C ILE A 961 12.78 -49.27 53.68
N GLY A 962 12.71 -49.79 52.45
CA GLY A 962 11.73 -49.33 51.46
C GLY A 962 10.27 -49.61 51.86
N LEU A 963 9.32 -48.87 51.28
CA LEU A 963 7.90 -49.04 51.59
C LEU A 963 7.38 -50.47 51.32
N GLY A 964 6.34 -50.88 52.06
CA GLY A 964 5.68 -52.18 51.96
C GLY A 964 5.28 -52.81 53.29
N THR A 965 4.76 -54.04 53.24
CA THR A 965 4.40 -54.86 54.40
C THR A 965 5.55 -55.81 54.76
N TYR A 966 5.83 -55.93 56.06
CA TYR A 966 6.91 -56.75 56.60
C TYR A 966 6.48 -57.50 57.86
N THR A 967 7.17 -58.61 58.16
CA THR A 967 7.05 -59.33 59.44
C THR A 967 8.45 -59.48 60.06
N LEU A 968 8.62 -58.95 61.27
CA LEU A 968 9.81 -59.14 62.10
C LEU A 968 9.61 -60.38 63.00
N ILE A 969 10.63 -61.23 63.12
CA ILE A 969 10.59 -62.51 63.86
C ILE A 969 11.87 -62.65 64.69
N GLU A 970 11.78 -62.97 65.99
CA GLU A 970 12.97 -63.34 66.80
C GLU A 970 13.47 -64.72 66.37
N THR A 971 14.75 -64.83 66.00
CA THR A 971 15.38 -66.08 65.57
C THR A 971 16.29 -66.69 66.65
N ASN A 972 16.86 -65.87 67.52
CA ASN A 972 17.60 -66.31 68.71
C ASN A 972 17.29 -65.41 69.90
N ALA A 973 16.99 -66.03 71.05
CA ALA A 973 16.82 -65.33 72.32
C ALA A 973 18.18 -65.00 72.98
N PRO A 974 18.24 -63.97 73.85
CA PRO A 974 19.42 -63.66 74.66
C PRO A 974 19.86 -64.80 75.59
N GLU A 975 21.15 -64.84 75.94
CA GLU A 975 21.72 -65.85 76.83
C GLU A 975 21.04 -65.86 78.22
N GLY A 976 20.67 -67.06 78.69
CA GLY A 976 19.92 -67.25 79.94
C GLY A 976 18.40 -67.08 79.82
N TYR A 977 17.88 -66.74 78.64
CA TYR A 977 16.45 -66.56 78.36
C TYR A 977 15.93 -67.59 77.34
N ALA A 978 14.66 -67.96 77.47
CA ALA A 978 13.98 -68.87 76.55
C ALA A 978 13.47 -68.11 75.30
N LEU A 979 13.55 -68.75 74.13
CA LEU A 979 12.91 -68.29 72.88
C LEU A 979 11.40 -68.59 72.85
N GLY A 980 10.95 -69.58 73.63
CA GLY A 980 9.59 -70.10 73.62
C GLY A 980 9.33 -71.09 72.47
N ASP A 981 8.27 -71.88 72.60
CA ASP A 981 7.89 -72.90 71.61
C ASP A 981 7.34 -72.30 70.29
N VAL A 982 6.94 -71.03 70.34
CA VAL A 982 6.52 -70.22 69.19
C VAL A 982 7.34 -68.93 69.20
N PRO A 983 8.23 -68.70 68.22
CA PRO A 983 9.07 -67.51 68.18
C PRO A 983 8.24 -66.22 68.09
N VAL A 984 8.66 -65.18 68.83
CA VAL A 984 7.92 -63.92 68.91
C VAL A 984 8.02 -63.15 67.58
N SER A 985 6.89 -62.65 67.08
CA SER A 985 6.84 -61.91 65.82
C SER A 985 5.94 -60.67 65.88
N LYS A 986 6.18 -59.74 64.94
CA LYS A 986 5.47 -58.46 64.78
C LYS A 986 5.27 -58.15 63.29
N GLU A 987 4.07 -57.76 62.90
CA GLU A 987 3.81 -57.21 61.56
C GLU A 987 3.95 -55.68 61.56
N LEU A 988 4.36 -55.11 60.43
CA LEU A 988 4.39 -53.66 60.18
C LEU A 988 4.10 -53.34 58.72
N VAL A 989 3.59 -52.13 58.49
CA VAL A 989 3.31 -51.58 57.15
C VAL A 989 3.93 -50.19 57.05
N LEU A 990 4.92 -50.07 56.18
CA LEU A 990 5.61 -48.81 55.90
C LEU A 990 4.97 -48.13 54.69
N GLY A 991 4.07 -47.16 54.95
CA GLY A 991 3.59 -46.21 53.96
C GLY A 991 4.34 -44.87 53.97
N LYS A 992 3.93 -43.93 53.12
CA LYS A 992 4.63 -42.64 52.88
C LYS A 992 4.79 -41.79 54.15
N GLU A 993 3.81 -41.89 55.06
CA GLU A 993 3.76 -41.17 56.33
C GLU A 993 4.91 -41.48 57.31
N HIS A 994 5.60 -42.62 57.12
CA HIS A 994 6.76 -43.07 57.88
C HIS A 994 8.10 -42.65 57.28
N VAL A 995 8.13 -42.14 56.04
CA VAL A 995 9.35 -41.62 55.40
C VAL A 995 9.93 -40.49 56.27
N HIS A 996 11.24 -40.54 56.51
CA HIS A 996 12.01 -39.73 57.48
C HIS A 996 11.62 -39.85 58.97
N LYS A 997 10.37 -40.17 59.33
CA LYS A 997 9.92 -40.28 60.74
C LYS A 997 10.27 -41.63 61.39
N GLY A 998 10.25 -42.70 60.60
CA GLY A 998 10.40 -44.07 61.04
C GLY A 998 9.16 -44.67 61.72
N PHE A 999 9.31 -45.91 62.20
CA PHE A 999 8.25 -46.74 62.77
C PHE A 999 8.74 -47.45 64.05
N ASP A 1000 8.03 -47.25 65.16
CA ASP A 1000 8.31 -47.88 66.45
C ASP A 1000 7.48 -49.17 66.62
N LEU A 1001 8.15 -50.28 66.93
CA LEU A 1001 7.55 -51.59 67.20
C LEU A 1001 7.36 -51.87 68.71
N GLY A 1002 7.93 -51.01 69.57
CA GLY A 1002 7.88 -51.11 71.03
C GLY A 1002 8.85 -52.13 71.63
N THR A 1003 8.57 -52.54 72.87
CA THR A 1003 9.37 -53.53 73.62
C THR A 1003 8.86 -54.96 73.39
N ILE A 1004 9.79 -55.90 73.23
CA ILE A 1004 9.54 -57.33 73.01
C ILE A 1004 10.34 -58.14 74.05
N SER A 1005 9.69 -59.05 74.80
CA SER A 1005 10.26 -59.58 76.05
C SER A 1005 10.19 -61.12 76.20
N ASN A 1006 11.19 -61.69 76.88
CA ASN A 1006 11.37 -63.16 77.02
C ASN A 1006 11.52 -63.57 78.50
N GLN A 1007 11.28 -64.85 78.80
CA GLN A 1007 11.37 -65.41 80.16
C GLN A 1007 12.78 -65.96 80.46
N VAL A 1008 13.23 -65.80 81.71
CA VAL A 1008 14.49 -66.35 82.22
C VAL A 1008 14.39 -67.86 82.47
N ILE A 1009 15.52 -68.56 82.49
CA ILE A 1009 15.61 -70.01 82.73
C ILE A 1009 15.94 -70.32 84.21
N GLN A 1010 15.10 -71.12 84.88
CA GLN A 1010 15.27 -71.60 86.27
C GLN A 1010 14.96 -73.11 86.43
N GLY A 1011 15.46 -73.73 87.50
CA GLY A 1011 15.30 -75.16 87.82
C GLY A 1011 15.65 -75.50 89.29
N SER A 1012 15.89 -76.78 89.58
CA SER A 1012 15.95 -77.33 90.94
C SER A 1012 16.92 -78.53 91.06
N VAL A 1013 17.29 -78.89 92.29
CA VAL A 1013 18.15 -80.04 92.60
C VAL A 1013 17.61 -80.90 93.75
N THR A 1014 17.92 -82.20 93.77
CA THR A 1014 17.58 -83.17 94.81
C THR A 1014 18.74 -84.12 95.13
N TRP A 1015 18.82 -84.64 96.37
CA TRP A 1015 19.73 -85.74 96.73
C TRP A 1015 19.25 -86.52 97.97
N GLU A 1016 19.89 -87.66 98.26
CA GLU A 1016 19.58 -88.52 99.42
C GLU A 1016 20.86 -88.89 100.19
N LYS A 1017 20.74 -89.21 101.49
CA LYS A 1017 21.83 -89.49 102.43
C LYS A 1017 21.63 -90.84 103.12
N ALA A 1018 22.60 -91.76 103.01
CA ALA A 1018 22.51 -93.11 103.61
C ALA A 1018 23.76 -93.57 104.38
N HIS A 1019 23.63 -94.73 105.04
CA HIS A 1019 24.70 -95.49 105.68
C HIS A 1019 25.58 -96.20 104.63
N ALA A 1020 26.90 -96.21 104.83
CA ALA A 1020 27.80 -96.96 103.94
C ALA A 1020 27.47 -98.46 103.91
N GLY A 1021 27.25 -99.00 102.72
CA GLY A 1021 26.87 -100.40 102.50
C GLY A 1021 25.39 -100.74 102.71
N ASP A 1022 24.53 -99.79 103.09
CA ASP A 1022 23.08 -99.95 103.07
C ASP A 1022 22.39 -98.67 102.56
N PRO A 1023 22.05 -98.60 101.25
CA PRO A 1023 21.39 -97.44 100.66
C PRO A 1023 19.93 -97.26 101.10
N THR A 1024 19.35 -98.19 101.86
CA THR A 1024 17.99 -98.04 102.43
C THR A 1024 18.00 -97.44 103.84
N ALA A 1025 19.13 -97.52 104.54
CA ALA A 1025 19.32 -96.93 105.86
C ALA A 1025 19.64 -95.42 105.76
N LEU A 1026 18.61 -94.62 105.46
CA LEU A 1026 18.72 -93.16 105.34
C LEU A 1026 19.14 -92.48 106.66
N LEU A 1027 20.05 -91.51 106.57
CA LEU A 1027 20.65 -90.78 107.68
C LEU A 1027 20.22 -89.33 107.72
N ASP A 1028 19.90 -88.88 108.94
CA ASP A 1028 19.47 -87.53 109.31
C ASP A 1028 20.59 -86.71 109.97
N GLY A 1029 20.45 -85.38 109.90
CA GLY A 1029 21.34 -84.42 110.55
C GLY A 1029 22.64 -84.12 109.79
N SER A 1030 22.65 -84.29 108.47
CA SER A 1030 23.73 -83.83 107.60
C SER A 1030 23.61 -82.33 107.28
N GLU A 1031 24.72 -81.64 107.07
CA GLU A 1031 24.71 -80.29 106.47
C GLU A 1031 25.59 -80.31 105.21
N TRP A 1032 25.19 -79.52 104.22
CA TRP A 1032 25.76 -79.48 102.88
C TRP A 1032 26.12 -78.05 102.50
N SER A 1033 27.06 -77.88 101.58
CA SER A 1033 27.36 -76.61 100.95
C SER A 1033 27.06 -76.70 99.46
N LEU A 1034 26.21 -75.79 98.96
CA LEU A 1034 25.83 -75.66 97.57
C LEU A 1034 26.43 -74.37 96.99
N GLU A 1035 27.43 -74.51 96.10
CA GLU A 1035 28.18 -73.44 95.45
C GLU A 1035 27.79 -73.36 93.96
N LYS A 1036 27.47 -72.18 93.42
CA LYS A 1036 27.44 -71.99 91.95
C LYS A 1036 28.87 -71.83 91.43
N ILE A 1037 29.23 -72.56 90.37
CA ILE A 1037 30.63 -72.74 89.96
C ILE A 1037 30.96 -72.24 88.55
N ASP A 1038 29.97 -72.03 87.68
CA ASP A 1038 30.16 -71.12 86.55
C ASP A 1038 30.06 -69.66 87.00
N GLY A 1039 30.78 -68.78 86.28
CA GLY A 1039 31.09 -67.42 86.74
C GLY A 1039 32.43 -67.29 87.46
N ARG A 1040 33.13 -68.38 87.81
CA ARG A 1040 34.52 -68.31 88.32
C ARG A 1040 35.53 -68.15 87.18
N VAL A 1041 35.67 -66.92 86.69
CA VAL A 1041 36.63 -66.52 85.66
C VAL A 1041 38.07 -66.61 86.20
N GLU A 1042 39.01 -67.14 85.41
CA GLU A 1042 40.44 -66.99 85.70
C GLU A 1042 40.89 -65.55 85.44
N GLY A 1043 41.44 -64.88 86.46
CA GLY A 1043 42.05 -63.54 86.31
C GLY A 1043 41.25 -62.35 86.87
N VAL A 1044 40.33 -62.56 87.83
CA VAL A 1044 39.66 -61.47 88.56
C VAL A 1044 40.00 -61.55 90.06
N GLU A 1045 40.43 -60.42 90.64
CA GLU A 1045 40.73 -60.30 92.07
C GLU A 1045 39.47 -60.13 92.95
N GLU A 1046 39.66 -60.11 94.26
CA GLU A 1046 38.63 -60.38 95.26
C GLU A 1046 37.50 -59.33 95.31
N SER A 1047 36.26 -59.82 95.16
CA SER A 1047 35.13 -59.27 95.93
C SER A 1047 34.39 -60.42 96.62
N GLU A 1048 34.17 -60.29 97.93
CA GLU A 1048 33.74 -61.38 98.80
C GLU A 1048 32.25 -61.71 98.65
N GLN A 1049 31.91 -62.56 97.67
CA GLN A 1049 30.58 -63.19 97.64
C GLN A 1049 30.61 -64.60 97.03
N LYS A 1050 31.19 -65.54 97.79
CA LYS A 1050 30.90 -66.97 97.60
C LYS A 1050 29.43 -67.21 97.90
N TYR A 1051 28.64 -67.43 96.85
CA TYR A 1051 27.30 -68.03 96.94
C TYR A 1051 27.39 -69.53 97.24
N SER A 1052 28.07 -69.89 98.34
CA SER A 1052 28.11 -71.22 98.91
C SER A 1052 27.09 -71.30 100.05
N VAL A 1053 25.85 -71.66 99.73
CA VAL A 1053 24.75 -71.70 100.71
C VAL A 1053 24.81 -72.99 101.51
N THR A 1054 24.67 -72.90 102.83
CA THR A 1054 24.64 -74.08 103.71
C THR A 1054 23.23 -74.65 103.80
N ILE A 1055 22.97 -75.74 103.09
CA ILE A 1055 21.72 -76.49 103.15
C ILE A 1055 21.76 -77.42 104.37
N LYS A 1056 20.74 -77.41 105.22
CA LYS A 1056 20.67 -78.23 106.43
C LYS A 1056 19.51 -79.19 106.35
N ASP A 1057 19.73 -80.44 106.80
CA ASP A 1057 18.70 -81.48 106.93
C ASP A 1057 17.44 -80.92 107.62
N CYS A 1058 16.28 -80.96 106.96
CA CYS A 1058 15.05 -80.61 107.66
C CYS A 1058 14.60 -81.78 108.57
N SER A 1059 14.65 -81.52 109.88
CA SER A 1059 14.09 -82.40 110.93
C SER A 1059 12.65 -82.83 110.63
N SER A 1060 12.30 -84.08 110.99
CA SER A 1060 10.96 -84.65 110.80
C SER A 1060 9.85 -83.99 111.63
N ASP A 1061 10.17 -82.97 112.43
CA ASP A 1061 9.18 -82.06 113.06
C ASP A 1061 8.88 -80.80 112.21
N GLY A 1062 9.50 -80.67 111.03
CA GLY A 1062 9.27 -79.59 110.06
C GLY A 1062 9.81 -78.21 110.50
N SER A 1063 10.52 -78.13 111.63
CA SER A 1063 10.87 -76.86 112.29
C SER A 1063 11.82 -75.95 111.52
N ASN A 1064 12.55 -76.46 110.53
CA ASN A 1064 13.59 -75.74 109.78
C ASN A 1064 13.47 -75.86 108.24
N CYS A 1065 12.34 -76.34 107.73
CA CYS A 1065 12.11 -76.53 106.28
C CYS A 1065 11.85 -75.20 105.55
N ALA A 1066 12.03 -75.22 104.21
CA ALA A 1066 11.51 -74.19 103.32
C ALA A 1066 10.00 -73.98 103.52
N LYS A 1067 9.56 -72.71 103.42
CA LYS A 1067 8.14 -72.39 103.16
C LYS A 1067 7.95 -72.26 101.64
N PRO A 1068 6.76 -72.56 101.09
CA PRO A 1068 6.52 -72.51 99.64
C PRO A 1068 6.83 -71.16 98.96
N ASP A 1069 6.83 -70.08 99.74
CA ASP A 1069 7.01 -68.70 99.26
C ASP A 1069 8.40 -68.11 99.58
N ASP A 1070 9.31 -68.90 100.17
CA ASP A 1070 10.65 -68.44 100.58
C ASP A 1070 11.65 -68.55 99.43
N SER A 1071 12.30 -67.43 99.07
CA SER A 1071 13.27 -67.36 97.97
C SER A 1071 14.70 -67.71 98.39
N SER A 1072 14.93 -68.09 99.64
CA SER A 1072 16.23 -68.60 100.08
C SER A 1072 16.47 -70.04 99.61
N LEU A 1073 17.71 -70.35 99.23
CA LEU A 1073 18.12 -71.71 98.86
C LEU A 1073 18.27 -72.54 100.14
N VAL A 1074 17.18 -73.14 100.60
CA VAL A 1074 17.09 -74.01 101.78
C VAL A 1074 16.47 -75.37 101.40
N ASP A 1075 16.48 -76.33 102.32
CA ASP A 1075 15.90 -77.65 102.07
C ASP A 1075 14.37 -77.60 102.07
N ALA A 1076 13.79 -77.99 100.95
CA ALA A 1076 12.35 -78.11 100.72
C ALA A 1076 11.84 -79.55 100.89
N SER A 1077 12.71 -80.52 101.21
CA SER A 1077 12.27 -81.83 101.67
C SER A 1077 11.99 -81.84 103.18
N ASN A 1078 11.09 -82.71 103.60
CA ASN A 1078 10.85 -83.06 105.01
C ASN A 1078 10.94 -84.57 105.26
N GLU A 1079 11.43 -85.33 104.27
CA GLU A 1079 11.63 -86.77 104.37
C GLU A 1079 13.04 -87.07 104.91
N LYS A 1080 13.12 -87.98 105.89
CA LYS A 1080 14.35 -88.28 106.62
C LYS A 1080 15.53 -88.62 105.68
N GLY A 1081 16.55 -87.76 105.66
CA GLY A 1081 17.76 -87.98 104.87
C GLY A 1081 17.56 -87.79 103.35
N LYS A 1082 16.53 -87.03 102.94
CA LYS A 1082 16.34 -86.55 101.57
C LYS A 1082 16.40 -85.03 101.54
N PHE A 1083 16.77 -84.48 100.39
CA PHE A 1083 16.98 -83.06 100.20
C PHE A 1083 16.39 -82.58 98.88
N ARG A 1084 15.87 -81.35 98.86
CA ARG A 1084 15.45 -80.63 97.64
C ARG A 1084 15.75 -79.15 97.76
N VAL A 1085 16.23 -78.51 96.69
CA VAL A 1085 16.40 -77.05 96.60
C VAL A 1085 15.86 -76.57 95.25
N ASP A 1086 14.94 -75.61 95.27
CA ASP A 1086 14.27 -75.05 94.09
C ASP A 1086 14.78 -73.63 93.73
N GLY A 1087 14.47 -73.16 92.51
CA GLY A 1087 14.68 -71.76 92.10
C GLY A 1087 16.06 -71.40 91.54
N LEU A 1088 16.95 -72.38 91.36
CA LEU A 1088 18.28 -72.22 90.79
C LEU A 1088 18.22 -71.65 89.36
N THR A 1089 19.00 -70.61 89.05
CA THR A 1089 19.11 -70.08 87.67
C THR A 1089 19.98 -70.98 86.80
N ALA A 1090 19.77 -70.97 85.49
CA ALA A 1090 20.60 -71.71 84.52
C ALA A 1090 22.10 -71.57 84.80
N GLY A 1091 22.82 -72.69 84.80
CA GLY A 1091 24.25 -72.78 85.08
C GLY A 1091 24.66 -73.98 85.95
N LYS A 1092 25.96 -74.03 86.28
CA LYS A 1092 26.65 -75.16 86.94
C LYS A 1092 26.82 -74.96 88.44
N TYR A 1093 26.65 -76.04 89.18
CA TYR A 1093 26.63 -76.06 90.64
C TYR A 1093 27.47 -77.21 91.20
N ARG A 1094 27.94 -77.06 92.44
CA ARG A 1094 28.71 -78.04 93.21
C ARG A 1094 28.12 -78.19 94.60
N LEU A 1095 27.90 -79.44 95.00
CA LEU A 1095 27.37 -79.86 96.29
C LEU A 1095 28.44 -80.64 97.06
N VAL A 1096 28.66 -80.33 98.34
CA VAL A 1096 29.65 -81.01 99.21
C VAL A 1096 29.08 -81.20 100.61
N GLU A 1097 29.29 -82.35 101.26
CA GLU A 1097 28.89 -82.50 102.67
C GLU A 1097 29.81 -81.61 103.54
N SER A 1098 29.22 -80.67 104.27
CA SER A 1098 29.92 -79.78 105.20
C SER A 1098 29.92 -80.31 106.64
N LYS A 1099 28.95 -81.17 106.98
CA LYS A 1099 28.83 -81.83 108.29
C LYS A 1099 28.16 -83.20 108.18
N ALA A 1100 28.79 -84.22 108.75
CA ALA A 1100 28.24 -85.57 108.83
C ALA A 1100 27.19 -85.75 109.94
N PRO A 1101 26.26 -86.70 109.76
CA PRO A 1101 25.43 -87.26 110.82
C PRO A 1101 26.24 -87.76 112.04
N LEU A 1102 25.60 -87.77 113.21
CA LEU A 1102 26.26 -88.13 114.48
C LEU A 1102 26.78 -89.58 114.46
N GLN A 1103 28.00 -89.79 114.97
CA GLN A 1103 28.79 -91.04 114.89
C GLN A 1103 29.35 -91.43 113.50
N PHE A 1104 29.06 -90.69 112.42
CA PHE A 1104 29.62 -90.95 111.09
C PHE A 1104 30.88 -90.12 110.79
N LYS A 1105 31.63 -90.52 109.76
CA LYS A 1105 32.71 -89.74 109.13
C LYS A 1105 32.13 -88.74 108.12
N LEU A 1106 32.83 -87.63 107.89
CA LEU A 1106 32.50 -86.62 106.87
C LEU A 1106 32.91 -87.10 105.47
N ASN A 1107 32.00 -87.03 104.51
CA ASN A 1107 32.24 -87.35 103.11
C ASN A 1107 32.54 -86.07 102.31
N THR A 1108 33.81 -85.66 102.29
CA THR A 1108 34.27 -84.43 101.61
C THR A 1108 34.35 -84.57 100.07
N THR A 1109 33.59 -85.50 99.47
CA THR A 1109 33.54 -85.68 98.02
C THR A 1109 32.60 -84.62 97.40
N PRO A 1110 33.07 -83.80 96.45
CA PRO A 1110 32.19 -82.88 95.73
C PRO A 1110 31.38 -83.60 94.65
N PHE A 1111 30.13 -83.19 94.47
CA PHE A 1111 29.25 -83.64 93.40
C PHE A 1111 28.85 -82.42 92.56
N GLU A 1112 29.00 -82.48 91.23
CA GLU A 1112 28.71 -81.36 90.33
C GLU A 1112 27.51 -81.65 89.43
N PHE A 1113 26.71 -80.62 89.14
CA PHE A 1113 25.49 -80.69 88.33
C PHE A 1113 25.22 -79.36 87.59
N GLU A 1114 24.22 -79.32 86.71
CA GLU A 1114 23.96 -78.18 85.83
C GLU A 1114 22.46 -78.03 85.55
N ILE A 1115 21.93 -76.81 85.63
CA ILE A 1115 20.58 -76.44 85.20
C ILE A 1115 20.67 -75.84 83.79
N ARG A 1116 19.98 -76.43 82.82
CA ARG A 1116 20.09 -76.09 81.38
C ARG A 1116 18.79 -75.54 80.78
N SER A 1117 17.65 -75.92 81.35
CA SER A 1117 16.32 -75.71 80.79
C SER A 1117 15.31 -75.30 81.87
N ASN A 1118 14.21 -74.66 81.45
CA ASN A 1118 13.28 -74.05 82.40
C ASN A 1118 12.34 -75.10 83.00
N GLY A 1119 12.29 -75.19 84.33
CA GLY A 1119 11.59 -76.25 85.08
C GLY A 1119 12.39 -77.54 85.27
N GLU A 1120 13.69 -77.56 84.95
CA GLU A 1120 14.55 -78.74 85.09
C GLU A 1120 14.78 -79.12 86.55
N VAL A 1121 14.71 -80.43 86.88
CA VAL A 1121 14.99 -80.96 88.22
C VAL A 1121 16.08 -82.02 88.13
N VAL A 1122 17.21 -81.79 88.81
CA VAL A 1122 18.41 -82.66 88.73
C VAL A 1122 18.60 -83.45 90.01
N SER A 1123 18.90 -84.75 89.90
CA SER A 1123 19.19 -85.60 91.07
C SER A 1123 20.68 -85.91 91.20
N VAL A 1124 21.21 -85.72 92.40
CA VAL A 1124 22.65 -85.79 92.73
C VAL A 1124 22.92 -86.93 93.70
N GLY A 1125 24.01 -87.65 93.49
CA GLY A 1125 24.43 -88.77 94.33
C GLY A 1125 25.45 -89.67 93.62
N ARG A 1126 25.66 -90.87 94.15
CA ARG A 1126 26.60 -91.82 93.56
C ARG A 1126 25.94 -92.52 92.36
N LYS A 1127 26.34 -92.13 91.15
CA LYS A 1127 25.96 -92.84 89.91
C LYS A 1127 26.46 -94.29 89.94
N VAL A 1128 25.56 -95.24 89.71
CA VAL A 1128 25.87 -96.62 89.33
C VAL A 1128 25.06 -97.00 88.11
N MET A 1129 25.61 -97.86 87.25
CA MET A 1129 24.84 -98.45 86.16
C MET A 1129 24.06 -99.64 86.72
N ASP A 1130 22.73 -99.58 86.68
CA ASP A 1130 21.90 -100.73 87.05
C ASP A 1130 22.06 -101.84 86.00
N SER A 1131 22.48 -103.02 86.44
CA SER A 1131 22.69 -104.17 85.57
C SER A 1131 21.40 -104.73 84.97
N GLU A 1132 20.23 -104.48 85.59
CA GLU A 1132 18.94 -104.96 85.09
C GLU A 1132 18.29 -103.96 84.11
N SER A 1133 18.12 -102.68 84.49
CA SER A 1133 17.51 -101.68 83.59
C SER A 1133 18.47 -101.04 82.57
N ARG A 1134 19.81 -101.17 82.75
CA ARG A 1134 20.86 -100.45 82.02
C ARG A 1134 20.78 -98.91 82.11
N THR A 1135 20.02 -98.36 83.04
CA THR A 1135 19.96 -96.92 83.30
C THR A 1135 21.01 -96.50 84.33
N GLU A 1136 21.40 -95.22 84.32
CA GLU A 1136 22.15 -94.65 85.44
C GLU A 1136 21.21 -94.48 86.64
N LYS A 1137 21.42 -95.29 87.68
CA LYS A 1137 20.73 -95.13 88.96
C LYS A 1137 21.58 -94.23 89.85
N ILE A 1138 20.98 -93.14 90.32
CA ILE A 1138 21.54 -92.35 91.42
C ILE A 1138 21.32 -93.15 92.71
N LEU A 1139 22.39 -93.50 93.42
CA LEU A 1139 22.33 -93.98 94.80
C LEU A 1139 22.49 -92.81 95.77
N PRO A 1140 21.89 -92.91 96.98
CA PRO A 1140 22.15 -91.99 98.08
C PRO A 1140 23.64 -91.82 98.37
N ILE A 1141 24.03 -90.67 98.89
CA ILE A 1141 25.41 -90.38 99.27
C ILE A 1141 25.68 -91.07 100.62
N GLU A 1142 26.64 -91.99 100.64
CA GLU A 1142 26.96 -92.87 101.77
C GLU A 1142 27.97 -92.24 102.76
N ASN A 1143 27.83 -92.46 104.07
CA ASN A 1143 28.89 -92.19 105.08
C ASN A 1143 29.19 -93.43 105.94
N GLU A 1144 30.45 -93.58 106.34
CA GLU A 1144 30.93 -94.68 107.20
C GLU A 1144 30.79 -94.37 108.71
N PRO A 1145 30.42 -95.37 109.55
CA PRO A 1145 30.42 -95.23 111.01
C PRO A 1145 31.82 -95.28 111.64
N LYS A 1146 31.91 -94.91 112.93
CA LYS A 1146 33.15 -94.95 113.74
C LYS A 1146 33.22 -96.24 114.58
N ASN A 1147 34.36 -96.96 114.51
CA ASN A 1147 34.55 -98.26 115.17
C ASN A 1147 34.94 -98.17 116.67
N GLY A 1148 34.54 -99.18 117.45
CA GLY A 1148 34.86 -99.35 118.88
C GLY A 1148 35.61 -100.66 119.21
N ILE A 1149 36.17 -100.76 120.42
CA ILE A 1149 37.14 -101.81 120.83
C ILE A 1149 36.48 -102.93 121.65
N LYS A 1150 36.96 -104.18 121.51
CA LYS A 1150 36.64 -105.36 122.35
C LYS A 1150 37.90 -106.00 122.93
N LEU A 1151 37.77 -106.70 124.07
CA LEU A 1151 38.84 -107.38 124.82
C LEU A 1151 38.56 -108.89 124.99
N PRO A 1152 39.62 -109.74 125.00
CA PRO A 1152 39.59 -111.09 125.59
C PRO A 1152 40.68 -111.29 126.67
N LEU A 1153 40.65 -112.44 127.37
CA LEU A 1153 41.50 -112.77 128.54
C LEU A 1153 42.13 -114.19 128.42
N THR A 1154 43.10 -114.46 129.31
CA THR A 1154 43.79 -115.74 129.67
C THR A 1154 44.99 -116.29 128.86
N GLY A 1155 46.19 -116.22 129.48
CA GLY A 1155 47.28 -117.22 129.47
C GLY A 1155 48.13 -117.48 128.20
N GLY A 1156 49.47 -117.54 128.24
CA GLY A 1156 50.41 -117.20 129.32
C GLY A 1156 51.79 -117.90 129.21
N MET A 1157 52.86 -117.15 128.94
CA MET A 1157 54.28 -117.56 129.09
C MET A 1157 55.16 -116.29 129.12
N GLY A 1158 56.17 -116.11 129.98
CA GLY A 1158 56.58 -116.83 131.17
C GLY A 1158 57.84 -116.16 131.76
N SER A 1159 57.97 -116.03 133.09
CA SER A 1159 59.10 -115.32 133.72
C SER A 1159 60.47 -115.97 133.49
N ASP A 1160 60.49 -117.19 132.99
CA ASP A 1160 61.67 -118.04 132.98
C ASP A 1160 62.67 -117.68 131.86
N ILE A 1161 62.31 -116.86 130.86
CA ILE A 1161 63.29 -116.31 129.92
C ILE A 1161 64.30 -115.42 130.65
N PHE A 1162 63.84 -114.55 131.55
CA PHE A 1162 64.72 -113.69 132.36
C PHE A 1162 65.48 -114.48 133.44
N ARG A 1163 64.88 -115.56 133.99
CA ARG A 1163 65.58 -116.48 134.89
C ARG A 1163 66.62 -117.34 134.15
N MET A 1164 66.41 -117.72 132.89
CA MET A 1164 67.41 -118.42 132.09
C MET A 1164 68.58 -117.49 131.72
N ALA A 1165 68.32 -116.21 131.40
CA ALA A 1165 69.39 -115.23 131.25
C ALA A 1165 70.24 -115.08 132.53
N GLY A 1166 69.60 -114.98 133.70
CA GLY A 1166 70.29 -114.99 134.99
C GLY A 1166 71.00 -116.31 135.31
N GLY A 1167 70.39 -117.44 134.96
CA GLY A 1167 70.92 -118.79 135.19
C GLY A 1167 72.14 -119.13 134.33
N VAL A 1168 72.20 -118.63 133.10
CA VAL A 1168 73.39 -118.74 132.24
C VAL A 1168 74.56 -117.95 132.84
N LEU A 1169 74.31 -116.72 133.31
CA LEU A 1169 75.34 -115.93 134.03
C LEU A 1169 75.78 -116.63 135.34
N GLY A 1170 74.85 -117.22 136.08
CA GLY A 1170 75.13 -118.03 137.28
C GLY A 1170 75.97 -119.27 136.98
N MET A 1171 75.68 -120.01 135.91
CA MET A 1171 76.49 -121.16 135.49
C MET A 1171 77.89 -120.74 135.05
N ILE A 1172 78.07 -119.61 134.35
CA ILE A 1172 79.40 -119.11 133.98
C ILE A 1172 80.25 -118.83 135.23
N ALA A 1173 79.66 -118.21 136.26
CA ALA A 1173 80.33 -117.98 137.54
C ALA A 1173 80.67 -119.30 138.28
N LEU A 1174 79.76 -120.28 138.30
CA LEU A 1174 80.00 -121.58 138.92
C LEU A 1174 81.03 -122.42 138.16
N ILE A 1175 81.08 -122.36 136.83
CA ILE A 1175 82.08 -123.03 136.00
C ILE A 1175 83.46 -122.39 136.22
N ALA A 1176 83.55 -121.06 136.31
CA ALA A 1176 84.79 -120.36 136.66
C ALA A 1176 85.28 -120.72 138.08
N GLY A 1177 84.38 -120.78 139.06
CA GLY A 1177 84.68 -121.21 140.43
C GLY A 1177 85.10 -122.68 140.53
N ALA A 1178 84.41 -123.59 139.84
CA ALA A 1178 84.77 -125.00 139.77
C ALA A 1178 86.12 -125.19 139.07
N TRP A 1179 86.41 -124.46 138.00
CA TRP A 1179 87.71 -124.47 137.34
C TRP A 1179 88.83 -123.96 138.24
N TYR A 1180 88.57 -122.94 139.06
CA TYR A 1180 89.52 -122.45 140.08
C TYR A 1180 89.82 -123.53 141.15
N VAL A 1181 88.80 -124.24 141.63
CA VAL A 1181 88.95 -125.34 142.61
C VAL A 1181 89.63 -126.58 142.00
N ILE A 1182 89.34 -126.92 140.74
CA ILE A 1182 89.89 -128.10 140.06
C ILE A 1182 91.34 -127.89 139.59
N ARG A 1183 91.79 -126.63 139.40
CA ARG A 1183 93.11 -126.35 138.81
C ARG A 1183 94.30 -126.32 139.79
N ARG A 1184 94.08 -126.35 141.12
CA ARG A 1184 95.17 -126.41 142.14
C ARG A 1184 94.91 -127.35 143.34
N ARG A 1185 94.50 -128.57 143.00
CA ARG A 1185 95.01 -129.83 143.58
C ARG A 1185 95.13 -130.80 142.39
N ALA A 1186 96.27 -131.05 141.72
CA ALA A 1186 97.69 -130.82 142.01
C ALA A 1186 98.09 -129.53 142.75
#